data_AF-A0A2D8I5I2-F1
#
_entry.id   AF-A0A2D8I5I2-F1
#
_cell.length_a   1.000
_cell.length_b   1.000
_cell.length_c   1.000
_cell.angle_alpha   90.00
_cell.angle_beta   90.00
_cell.angle_gamma   90.00
#
_symmetry.space_group_name_H-M   'P 1'
#
loop_
_entity.id
_entity.type
_entity.pdbx_description
1 polymer ?
#
loop_
_entity_poly.entity_id
_entity_poly.type
_entity_poly.pdbx_seq_one_letter_code
_entity_poly.pdbx_strand_id
1 'polypeptide(L)'
;ISLFCFGCLYSCFLFRIHRVLVFLSLVSALVFLVLLFASMSMMKNDLQDGYDRMVRLEESSTTELKKILSTKTVSRNDESKPVRPVLDEKLIDRAKGIKKNYYASISRTNEILERFPENLLAPLWGIKKWKLPEGMTEVDKETIEKTPVKTWVVLVSMLVALILILLGVYFGFRRIKIKRYVENIPTSLSSGISYGPSELKGITEFIEDYTPLTGPETKENCVYFRHKITEKRGSGKKRRTVVIKDETHEIPFYCKDREGNTKIIPNGAEVTAELKFQKKRGRRTYYEWHLPENAEIYVLGSAVVDEVEGDKLAISDGQDKFPFIISSESETEVMLRQGRKGLLGLGIAQNAAVFLGLILFGAVGSFAATDFLLASVFAPLFLAFSMFALMYNDLIFLRNRVKRAWANIEVSLKKRCDLIPNLEQVVKSYLSHEQGIMEKVAQLRSSVIGKSTFSPSEVDTVMGQELVLSNKIFAMRESYPDLKANEMVEDFMNRLARMENEVSMMRAGYNDGIERYRTVMQRFPEVILAKMFGFKDQKSLTFKSDIRQVPKIELNPDETETRDTGEELSRQPVEDGEGGKKDEVAKEVNQKASDSIQPSEIYLHKQGEQYGPYSLKQIEDFLISKDFTLEDLACWDGKNWQRVVEIPGLNYPPEDH
;
A
#
# COMPACT_ATOMS: atom_id res chain seq x y z
N ILE A 1 -2.57 -11.98 -32.08
CA ILE A 1 -2.68 -10.88 -31.09
C ILE A 1 -2.90 -11.42 -29.68
N SER A 2 -4.10 -11.86 -29.28
CA SER A 2 -4.40 -12.19 -27.85
C SER A 2 -3.43 -13.20 -27.19
N LEU A 3 -2.99 -14.25 -27.90
CA LEU A 3 -1.96 -15.19 -27.41
C LEU A 3 -0.61 -14.52 -27.10
N PHE A 4 -0.22 -13.51 -27.89
CA PHE A 4 0.97 -12.69 -27.64
C PHE A 4 0.76 -11.81 -26.41
N CYS A 5 -0.41 -11.17 -26.26
CA CYS A 5 -0.75 -10.38 -25.07
C CYS A 5 -0.69 -11.22 -23.79
N PHE A 6 -1.19 -12.46 -23.82
CA PHE A 6 -1.04 -13.42 -22.70
C PHE A 6 0.43 -13.85 -22.48
N GLY A 7 1.19 -14.09 -23.54
CA GLY A 7 2.63 -14.38 -23.45
C GLY A 7 3.43 -13.24 -22.81
N CYS A 8 3.07 -11.99 -23.10
CA CYS A 8 3.71 -10.81 -22.53
C CYS A 8 3.29 -10.55 -21.08
N LEU A 9 2.01 -10.75 -20.72
CA LEU A 9 1.57 -10.80 -19.32
C LEU A 9 2.35 -11.85 -18.52
N TYR A 10 2.53 -13.05 -19.09
CA TYR A 10 3.30 -14.14 -18.49
C TYR A 10 4.80 -13.77 -18.36
N SER A 11 5.37 -13.11 -19.37
CA SER A 11 6.75 -12.63 -19.35
C SER A 11 6.99 -11.59 -18.24
N CYS A 12 6.12 -10.58 -18.11
CA CYS A 12 6.19 -9.58 -17.02
C CYS A 12 6.03 -10.22 -15.62
N PHE A 13 5.26 -11.30 -15.51
CA PHE A 13 5.12 -12.09 -14.28
C PHE A 13 6.40 -12.91 -13.98
N LEU A 14 7.00 -13.51 -15.00
CA LEU A 14 8.25 -14.29 -14.92
C LEU A 14 9.44 -13.39 -14.50
N PHE A 15 9.53 -12.18 -15.05
CA PHE A 15 10.51 -11.16 -14.67
C PHE A 15 10.23 -10.46 -13.32
N ARG A 16 9.29 -10.98 -12.50
CA ARG A 16 9.01 -10.46 -11.14
C ARG A 16 8.75 -8.94 -11.09
N ILE A 17 8.04 -8.38 -12.09
CA ILE A 17 7.76 -6.95 -12.14
C ILE A 17 6.62 -6.61 -11.15
N HIS A 18 7.02 -6.21 -9.94
CA HIS A 18 6.11 -6.07 -8.79
C HIS A 18 5.61 -4.63 -8.54
N ARG A 19 6.23 -3.62 -9.18
CA ARG A 19 5.72 -2.24 -9.16
C ARG A 19 4.51 -2.13 -10.09
N VAL A 20 3.32 -1.86 -9.53
CA VAL A 20 2.04 -1.90 -10.24
C VAL A 20 2.02 -1.01 -11.48
N LEU A 21 2.55 0.21 -11.37
CA LEU A 21 2.62 1.15 -12.49
C LEU A 21 3.52 0.65 -13.62
N VAL A 22 4.65 0.00 -13.30
CA VAL A 22 5.61 -0.52 -14.29
C VAL A 22 5.04 -1.73 -15.03
N PHE A 23 4.37 -2.64 -14.31
CA PHE A 23 3.68 -3.76 -14.94
C PHE A 23 2.58 -3.26 -15.89
N LEU A 24 1.71 -2.36 -15.42
CA LEU A 24 0.57 -1.89 -16.19
C LEU A 24 1.05 -1.06 -17.40
N SER A 25 2.10 -0.23 -17.26
CA SER A 25 2.65 0.56 -18.37
C SER A 25 3.32 -0.31 -19.43
N LEU A 26 4.09 -1.34 -19.06
CA LEU A 26 4.68 -2.29 -20.00
C LEU A 26 3.61 -3.07 -20.79
N VAL A 27 2.58 -3.58 -20.10
CA VAL A 27 1.45 -4.26 -20.75
C VAL A 27 0.71 -3.31 -21.69
N SER A 28 0.46 -2.06 -21.27
CA SER A 28 -0.23 -1.06 -22.09
C SER A 28 0.55 -0.65 -23.32
N ALA A 29 1.83 -0.32 -23.15
CA ALA A 29 2.72 0.05 -24.25
C ALA A 29 2.87 -1.10 -25.25
N LEU A 30 3.01 -2.34 -24.78
CA LEU A 30 3.14 -3.50 -25.66
C LEU A 30 1.85 -3.80 -26.42
N VAL A 31 0.68 -3.79 -25.77
CA VAL A 31 -0.60 -4.00 -26.46
C VAL A 31 -0.86 -2.88 -27.48
N PHE A 32 -0.55 -1.63 -27.12
CA PHE A 32 -0.63 -0.48 -28.02
C PHE A 32 0.30 -0.63 -29.23
N LEU A 33 1.59 -0.91 -29.03
CA LEU A 33 2.58 -1.06 -30.10
C LEU A 33 2.24 -2.22 -31.06
N VAL A 34 1.73 -3.34 -30.56
CA VAL A 34 1.32 -4.49 -31.38
C VAL A 34 0.12 -4.14 -32.26
N LEU A 35 -0.89 -3.46 -31.71
CA LEU A 35 -2.07 -3.04 -32.48
C LEU A 35 -1.74 -1.91 -33.46
N LEU A 36 -0.88 -0.96 -33.08
CA LEU A 36 -0.37 0.08 -33.94
C LEU A 36 0.42 -0.51 -35.12
N PHE A 37 1.32 -1.46 -34.88
CA PHE A 37 2.06 -2.15 -35.94
C PHE A 37 1.11 -2.93 -36.88
N ALA A 38 0.16 -3.68 -36.33
CA ALA A 38 -0.83 -4.41 -37.13
C ALA A 38 -1.69 -3.47 -38.00
N SER A 39 -2.18 -2.37 -37.42
CA SER A 39 -2.88 -1.29 -38.13
C SER A 39 -2.02 -0.72 -39.26
N MET A 40 -0.79 -0.30 -38.96
CA MET A 40 0.10 0.33 -39.94
C MET A 40 0.45 -0.63 -41.09
N SER A 41 0.67 -1.91 -40.80
CA SER A 41 0.93 -2.93 -41.82
C SER A 41 -0.31 -3.23 -42.67
N MET A 42 -1.50 -3.27 -42.06
CA MET A 42 -2.76 -3.47 -42.79
C MET A 42 -3.04 -2.29 -43.72
N MET A 43 -2.98 -1.06 -43.19
CA MET A 43 -3.19 0.18 -43.95
C MET A 43 -2.22 0.30 -45.14
N LYS A 44 -0.94 -0.05 -44.95
CA LYS A 44 0.02 -0.06 -46.06
C LYS A 44 -0.41 -1.03 -47.16
N ASN A 45 -0.78 -2.25 -46.80
CA ASN A 45 -1.18 -3.28 -47.76
C ASN A 45 -2.48 -2.87 -48.47
N ASP A 46 -3.48 -2.38 -47.74
CA ASP A 46 -4.78 -1.95 -48.30
C ASP A 46 -4.61 -0.80 -49.32
N LEU A 47 -3.76 0.19 -49.02
CA LEU A 47 -3.45 1.29 -49.93
C LEU A 47 -2.60 0.83 -51.12
N GLN A 48 -1.62 -0.06 -50.91
CA GLN A 48 -0.77 -0.57 -52.00
C GLN A 48 -1.57 -1.46 -52.96
N ASP A 49 -2.38 -2.39 -52.45
CA ASP A 49 -3.35 -3.15 -53.24
C ASP A 49 -4.36 -2.22 -53.93
N GLY A 50 -4.77 -1.13 -53.28
CA GLY A 50 -5.61 -0.07 -53.85
C GLY A 50 -4.98 0.58 -55.07
N TYR A 51 -3.70 0.96 -54.96
CA TYR A 51 -2.92 1.54 -56.05
C TYR A 51 -2.70 0.55 -57.20
N ASP A 52 -2.29 -0.68 -56.89
CA ASP A 52 -2.03 -1.73 -57.89
C ASP A 52 -3.32 -2.19 -58.59
N ARG A 53 -4.47 -2.14 -57.91
CA ARG A 53 -5.80 -2.29 -58.54
C ARG A 53 -6.08 -1.17 -59.55
N MET A 54 -5.73 0.08 -59.24
CA MET A 54 -5.90 1.20 -60.17
C MET A 54 -5.01 1.10 -61.41
N VAL A 55 -3.74 0.69 -61.25
CA VAL A 55 -2.83 0.44 -62.40
C VAL A 55 -3.43 -0.61 -63.35
N ARG A 56 -3.87 -1.75 -62.82
CA ARG A 56 -4.52 -2.81 -63.63
C ARG A 56 -5.83 -2.36 -64.26
N LEU A 57 -6.59 -1.48 -63.61
CA LEU A 57 -7.83 -0.92 -64.14
C LEU A 57 -7.57 0.08 -65.29
N GLU A 58 -6.51 0.88 -65.22
CA GLU A 58 -6.07 1.76 -66.31
C GLU A 58 -5.61 0.94 -67.53
N GLU A 59 -4.76 -0.07 -67.34
CA GLU A 59 -4.29 -0.95 -68.41
C GLU A 59 -5.45 -1.69 -69.09
N SER A 60 -6.37 -2.26 -68.30
CA SER A 60 -7.55 -2.98 -68.80
C SER A 60 -8.53 -2.05 -69.54
N SER A 61 -8.87 -0.90 -68.94
CA SER A 61 -9.82 0.06 -69.55
C SER A 61 -9.26 0.70 -70.81
N THR A 62 -7.98 1.09 -70.83
CA THR A 62 -7.34 1.62 -72.05
C THR A 62 -7.22 0.57 -73.15
N THR A 63 -6.98 -0.71 -72.80
CA THR A 63 -6.95 -1.83 -73.75
C THR A 63 -8.33 -2.11 -74.35
N GLU A 64 -9.39 -2.15 -73.54
CA GLU A 64 -10.77 -2.32 -74.03
C GLU A 64 -11.23 -1.13 -74.88
N LEU A 65 -10.92 0.11 -74.47
CA LEU A 65 -11.21 1.30 -75.27
C LEU A 65 -10.46 1.29 -76.61
N LYS A 66 -9.19 0.86 -76.65
CA LYS A 66 -8.44 0.66 -77.91
C LYS A 66 -9.12 -0.36 -78.82
N LYS A 67 -9.57 -1.51 -78.30
CA LYS A 67 -10.32 -2.52 -79.09
C LYS A 67 -11.61 -1.94 -79.66
N ILE A 68 -12.40 -1.25 -78.85
CA ILE A 68 -13.64 -0.59 -79.26
C ILE A 68 -13.37 0.43 -80.38
N LEU A 69 -12.38 1.32 -80.19
CA LEU A 69 -12.01 2.34 -81.18
C LEU A 69 -11.38 1.76 -82.47
N SER A 70 -10.76 0.58 -82.40
CA SER A 70 -10.24 -0.11 -83.58
C SER A 70 -11.31 -0.86 -84.40
N THR A 71 -12.50 -1.05 -83.84
CA THR A 71 -13.61 -1.79 -84.47
C THR A 71 -14.29 -0.93 -85.54
N LYS A 72 -13.83 -1.04 -86.79
CA LYS A 72 -14.38 -0.32 -87.94
C LYS A 72 -15.69 -0.94 -88.45
N THR A 73 -16.83 -0.38 -88.05
CA THR A 73 -18.10 -0.53 -88.77
C THR A 73 -18.05 0.26 -90.09
N VAL A 74 -17.83 -0.45 -91.20
CA VAL A 74 -17.92 0.13 -92.55
C VAL A 74 -19.38 0.13 -92.98
N SER A 75 -20.02 1.30 -92.97
CA SER A 75 -21.33 1.48 -93.60
C SER A 75 -21.14 1.41 -95.12
N ARG A 76 -21.54 0.29 -95.73
CA ARG A 76 -21.50 0.12 -97.19
C ARG A 76 -22.73 0.77 -97.82
N ASN A 77 -22.59 2.01 -98.28
CA ASN A 77 -23.29 2.56 -99.44
C ASN A 77 -22.71 3.92 -99.86
N ASP A 78 -22.73 4.19 -101.17
CA ASP A 78 -22.32 5.43 -101.86
C ASP A 78 -20.82 5.77 -101.84
N GLU A 79 -20.21 5.86 -103.02
CA GLU A 79 -18.75 6.08 -103.22
C GLU A 79 -18.35 7.57 -103.21
N SER A 80 -19.31 8.49 -103.03
CA SER A 80 -19.10 9.93 -103.27
C SER A 80 -18.66 10.78 -102.06
N LYS A 81 -18.50 10.21 -100.86
CA LYS A 81 -18.15 10.96 -99.64
C LYS A 81 -17.15 10.21 -98.73
N PRO A 82 -16.29 10.92 -97.98
CA PRO A 82 -15.34 10.29 -97.05
C PRO A 82 -16.08 9.56 -95.93
N VAL A 83 -16.01 8.23 -95.94
CA VAL A 83 -16.70 7.35 -94.97
C VAL A 83 -16.17 7.60 -93.56
N ARG A 84 -16.96 8.32 -92.75
CA ARG A 84 -16.73 8.41 -91.30
C ARG A 84 -17.12 7.07 -90.67
N PRO A 85 -16.25 6.42 -89.87
CA PRO A 85 -16.63 5.21 -89.15
C PRO A 85 -17.68 5.56 -88.08
N VAL A 86 -18.91 5.10 -88.29
CA VAL A 86 -20.01 5.26 -87.32
C VAL A 86 -19.98 4.07 -86.37
N LEU A 87 -19.53 4.31 -85.13
CA LEU A 87 -19.47 3.28 -84.10
C LEU A 87 -20.89 2.87 -83.67
N ASP A 88 -21.13 1.57 -83.46
CA ASP A 88 -22.42 1.07 -82.95
C ASP A 88 -22.77 1.71 -81.60
N GLU A 89 -24.05 2.03 -81.39
CA GLU A 89 -24.55 2.73 -80.20
C GLU A 89 -24.25 1.95 -78.91
N LYS A 90 -24.31 0.61 -78.98
CA LYS A 90 -23.94 -0.28 -77.87
C LYS A 90 -22.45 -0.24 -77.54
N LEU A 91 -21.58 0.01 -78.53
CA LEU A 91 -20.14 0.19 -78.33
C LEU A 91 -19.83 1.57 -77.75
N ILE A 92 -20.57 2.60 -78.17
CA ILE A 92 -20.52 3.95 -77.58
C ILE A 92 -20.90 3.88 -76.09
N ASP A 93 -22.00 3.21 -75.75
CA ASP A 93 -22.45 3.10 -74.36
C ASP A 93 -21.56 2.19 -73.50
N ARG A 94 -21.02 1.10 -74.05
CA ARG A 94 -19.95 0.32 -73.39
C ARG A 94 -18.72 1.19 -73.09
N ALA A 95 -18.30 2.05 -74.03
CA ALA A 95 -17.18 2.97 -73.82
C ALA A 95 -17.49 4.04 -72.76
N LYS A 96 -18.71 4.61 -72.75
CA LYS A 96 -19.19 5.49 -71.66
C LYS A 96 -19.17 4.79 -70.31
N GLY A 97 -19.63 3.53 -70.24
CA GLY A 97 -19.66 2.73 -69.02
C GLY A 97 -18.27 2.44 -68.46
N ILE A 98 -17.33 2.00 -69.30
CA ILE A 98 -15.91 1.80 -68.93
C ILE A 98 -15.32 3.11 -68.38
N LYS A 99 -15.60 4.24 -69.05
CA LYS A 99 -15.15 5.58 -68.62
C LYS A 99 -15.74 6.02 -67.27
N LYS A 100 -17.06 5.84 -67.06
CA LYS A 100 -17.72 6.14 -65.76
C LYS A 100 -17.12 5.30 -64.64
N ASN A 101 -16.95 4.00 -64.86
CA ASN A 101 -16.44 3.06 -63.86
C ASN A 101 -14.97 3.36 -63.49
N TYR A 102 -14.13 3.74 -64.46
CA TYR A 102 -12.76 4.15 -64.19
C TYR A 102 -12.68 5.39 -63.29
N TYR A 103 -13.47 6.44 -63.58
CA TYR A 103 -13.48 7.66 -62.77
C TYR A 103 -14.13 7.47 -61.40
N ALA A 104 -15.18 6.64 -61.29
CA ALA A 104 -15.74 6.22 -60.01
C ALA A 104 -14.71 5.46 -59.15
N SER A 105 -13.77 4.75 -59.78
CA SER A 105 -12.64 4.12 -59.07
C SER A 105 -11.59 5.13 -58.63
N ILE A 106 -11.16 6.06 -59.50
CA ILE A 106 -10.24 7.15 -59.12
C ILE A 106 -10.78 7.95 -57.94
N SER A 107 -12.05 8.35 -57.99
CA SER A 107 -12.69 9.16 -56.93
C SER A 107 -12.69 8.42 -55.58
N ARG A 108 -13.12 7.15 -55.55
CA ARG A 108 -13.10 6.34 -54.31
C ARG A 108 -11.69 6.08 -53.77
N THR A 109 -10.71 5.82 -54.64
CA THR A 109 -9.31 5.63 -54.23
C THR A 109 -8.70 6.92 -53.67
N ASN A 110 -8.98 8.07 -54.28
CA ASN A 110 -8.54 9.36 -53.76
C ASN A 110 -9.22 9.73 -52.44
N GLU A 111 -10.50 9.43 -52.26
CA GLU A 111 -11.22 9.67 -51.00
C GLU A 111 -10.59 8.87 -49.84
N ILE A 112 -10.19 7.62 -50.09
CA ILE A 112 -9.44 6.81 -49.11
C ILE A 112 -8.07 7.45 -48.81
N LEU A 113 -7.36 7.93 -49.83
CA LEU A 113 -6.09 8.67 -49.70
C LEU A 113 -6.24 10.10 -49.11
N GLU A 114 -7.46 10.53 -48.78
CA GLU A 114 -7.76 11.85 -48.19
C GLU A 114 -8.19 11.76 -46.72
N ARG A 115 -8.56 10.57 -46.24
CA ARG A 115 -8.86 10.28 -44.84
C ARG A 115 -7.60 10.35 -43.97
N PHE A 116 -7.80 10.55 -42.68
CA PHE A 116 -6.72 10.55 -41.68
C PHE A 116 -6.68 9.18 -40.98
N PRO A 117 -5.50 8.55 -40.85
CA PRO A 117 -4.15 9.07 -41.13
C PRO A 117 -3.61 8.72 -42.53
N GLU A 118 -4.40 8.11 -43.41
CA GLU A 118 -3.98 7.65 -44.75
C GLU A 118 -3.30 8.77 -45.56
N ASN A 119 -3.84 9.99 -45.50
CA ASN A 119 -3.37 11.18 -46.19
C ASN A 119 -1.95 11.64 -45.81
N LEU A 120 -1.49 11.34 -44.58
CA LEU A 120 -0.13 11.61 -44.11
C LEU A 120 0.84 10.47 -44.45
N LEU A 121 0.33 9.24 -44.52
CA LEU A 121 1.14 8.02 -44.59
C LEU A 121 1.34 7.48 -46.01
N ALA A 122 0.36 7.65 -46.90
CA ALA A 122 0.46 7.25 -48.30
C ALA A 122 1.69 7.85 -49.02
N PRO A 123 2.03 9.15 -48.86
CA PRO A 123 3.22 9.73 -49.47
C PRO A 123 4.52 9.08 -48.97
N LEU A 124 4.59 8.70 -47.69
CA LEU A 124 5.76 8.03 -47.08
C LEU A 124 5.96 6.60 -47.61
N TRP A 125 4.89 5.99 -48.15
CA TRP A 125 4.94 4.69 -48.83
C TRP A 125 5.05 4.82 -50.36
N GLY A 126 5.26 6.04 -50.87
CA GLY A 126 5.38 6.33 -52.31
C GLY A 126 4.04 6.33 -53.08
N ILE A 127 2.91 6.12 -52.39
CA ILE A 127 1.58 6.01 -52.97
C ILE A 127 1.04 7.41 -53.25
N LYS A 128 0.70 7.67 -54.51
CA LYS A 128 0.27 8.99 -54.99
C LYS A 128 -1.21 8.99 -55.34
N LYS A 129 -1.88 10.14 -55.14
CA LYS A 129 -3.25 10.37 -55.61
C LYS A 129 -3.30 10.32 -57.13
N TRP A 130 -4.38 9.78 -57.68
CA TRP A 130 -4.64 9.69 -59.11
C TRP A 130 -5.28 10.99 -59.60
N LYS A 131 -4.87 11.51 -60.75
CA LYS A 131 -5.44 12.76 -61.29
C LYS A 131 -6.82 12.49 -61.92
N LEU A 132 -7.83 13.21 -61.49
CA LEU A 132 -9.14 13.23 -62.16
C LEU A 132 -9.06 14.16 -63.40
N PRO A 133 -9.64 13.79 -64.55
CA PRO A 133 -9.67 14.68 -65.72
C PRO A 133 -10.52 15.93 -65.48
N GLU A 134 -10.16 17.02 -66.15
CA GLU A 134 -10.84 18.31 -66.04
C GLU A 134 -12.32 18.23 -66.49
N GLY A 135 -13.19 18.97 -65.80
CA GLY A 135 -14.60 19.11 -66.17
C GLY A 135 -15.60 18.10 -65.58
N MET A 136 -15.22 17.28 -64.59
CA MET A 136 -16.15 16.40 -63.86
C MET A 136 -16.12 16.63 -62.35
N THR A 137 -17.28 16.97 -61.79
CA THR A 137 -17.53 17.18 -60.37
C THR A 137 -18.45 16.08 -59.82
N GLU A 138 -17.87 15.17 -59.05
CA GLU A 138 -18.50 14.00 -58.42
C GLU A 138 -19.10 12.95 -59.38
N VAL A 139 -19.08 11.68 -58.94
CA VAL A 139 -19.78 10.55 -59.57
C VAL A 139 -20.69 9.95 -58.50
N ASP A 140 -21.87 9.46 -58.90
CA ASP A 140 -22.87 8.89 -57.99
C ASP A 140 -22.25 7.90 -56.98
N LYS A 141 -22.45 8.19 -55.70
CA LYS A 141 -21.89 7.41 -54.59
C LYS A 141 -22.74 6.17 -54.34
N GLU A 142 -22.49 5.11 -55.09
CA GLU A 142 -23.00 3.77 -54.77
C GLU A 142 -22.56 3.38 -53.36
N THR A 143 -23.50 3.45 -52.40
CA THR A 143 -23.23 3.13 -51.00
C THR A 143 -22.99 1.63 -50.86
N ILE A 144 -21.75 1.25 -50.59
CA ILE A 144 -21.38 -0.14 -50.32
C ILE A 144 -22.17 -0.62 -49.09
N GLU A 145 -23.05 -1.60 -49.29
CA GLU A 145 -23.80 -2.20 -48.18
C GLU A 145 -22.84 -2.85 -47.18
N LYS A 146 -23.04 -2.54 -45.89
CA LYS A 146 -22.20 -3.09 -44.82
C LYS A 146 -22.53 -4.56 -44.60
N THR A 147 -21.51 -5.43 -44.66
CA THR A 147 -21.65 -6.85 -44.36
C THR A 147 -22.31 -7.06 -42.98
N PRO A 148 -23.51 -7.67 -42.91
CA PRO A 148 -24.28 -7.69 -41.66
C PRO A 148 -23.71 -8.68 -40.64
N VAL A 149 -23.05 -8.14 -39.61
CA VAL A 149 -22.63 -8.92 -38.43
C VAL A 149 -23.87 -9.26 -37.60
N LYS A 150 -24.01 -10.54 -37.20
CA LYS A 150 -25.15 -11.00 -36.40
C LYS A 150 -25.20 -10.28 -35.04
N THR A 151 -26.20 -9.43 -34.84
CA THR A 151 -26.31 -8.52 -33.68
C THR A 151 -26.23 -9.24 -32.33
N TRP A 152 -26.78 -10.46 -32.22
CA TRP A 152 -26.70 -11.23 -30.98
C TRP A 152 -25.25 -11.63 -30.61
N VAL A 153 -24.38 -11.88 -31.59
CA VAL A 153 -22.98 -12.23 -31.37
C VAL A 153 -22.23 -11.02 -30.80
N VAL A 154 -22.50 -9.83 -31.35
CA VAL A 154 -21.98 -8.55 -30.85
C VAL A 154 -22.41 -8.35 -29.39
N LEU A 155 -23.71 -8.45 -29.10
CA LEU A 155 -24.26 -8.23 -27.76
C LEU A 155 -23.68 -9.22 -26.72
N VAL A 156 -23.60 -10.51 -27.06
CA VAL A 156 -22.98 -11.52 -26.18
C VAL A 156 -21.50 -11.24 -25.97
N SER A 157 -20.76 -10.85 -27.01
CA SER A 157 -19.33 -10.54 -26.89
C SER A 157 -19.07 -9.28 -26.05
N MET A 158 -19.89 -8.23 -26.22
CA MET A 158 -19.85 -7.02 -25.38
C MET A 158 -20.15 -7.34 -23.92
N LEU A 159 -21.18 -8.15 -23.65
CA LEU A 159 -21.56 -8.58 -22.31
C LEU A 159 -20.45 -9.40 -21.62
N VAL A 160 -19.82 -10.34 -22.35
CA VAL A 160 -18.67 -11.10 -21.85
C VAL A 160 -17.48 -10.20 -21.56
N ALA A 161 -17.16 -9.25 -22.46
CA ALA A 161 -16.09 -8.29 -22.23
C ALA A 161 -16.36 -7.41 -21.00
N LEU A 162 -17.57 -6.88 -20.85
CA LEU A 162 -17.97 -6.05 -19.71
C LEU A 162 -17.94 -6.82 -18.38
N ILE A 163 -18.37 -8.08 -18.35
CA ILE A 163 -18.22 -8.95 -17.16
C ILE A 163 -16.73 -9.17 -16.81
N LEU A 164 -15.87 -9.41 -17.80
CA LEU A 164 -14.43 -9.58 -17.57
C LEU A 164 -13.75 -8.30 -17.07
N ILE A 165 -14.17 -7.12 -17.56
CA ILE A 165 -13.73 -5.81 -17.04
C ILE A 165 -14.16 -5.68 -15.58
N LEU A 166 -15.45 -5.86 -15.26
CA LEU A 166 -15.97 -5.66 -13.90
C LEU A 166 -15.35 -6.63 -12.88
N LEU A 167 -15.22 -7.93 -13.22
CA LEU A 167 -14.59 -8.92 -12.35
C LEU A 167 -13.08 -8.67 -12.20
N GLY A 168 -12.38 -8.37 -13.29
CA GLY A 168 -10.95 -8.08 -13.26
C GLY A 168 -10.61 -6.81 -12.48
N VAL A 169 -11.43 -5.76 -12.59
CA VAL A 169 -11.36 -4.55 -11.76
C VAL A 169 -11.66 -4.89 -10.30
N TYR A 170 -12.77 -5.56 -9.99
CA TYR A 170 -13.16 -5.88 -8.61
C TYR A 170 -12.07 -6.68 -7.87
N PHE A 171 -11.61 -7.80 -8.44
CA PHE A 171 -10.56 -8.62 -7.82
C PHE A 171 -9.18 -7.94 -7.87
N GLY A 172 -8.87 -7.24 -8.97
CA GLY A 172 -7.61 -6.52 -9.15
C GLY A 172 -7.42 -5.42 -8.12
N PHE A 173 -8.37 -4.49 -8.02
CA PHE A 173 -8.36 -3.42 -7.02
C PHE A 173 -8.42 -3.95 -5.59
N ARG A 174 -9.24 -4.97 -5.29
CA ARG A 174 -9.30 -5.55 -3.93
C ARG A 174 -7.95 -6.10 -3.48
N ARG A 175 -7.21 -6.77 -4.37
CA ARG A 175 -5.89 -7.37 -4.06
C ARG A 175 -4.76 -6.32 -4.07
N ILE A 176 -4.81 -5.32 -4.95
CA ILE A 176 -3.88 -4.17 -4.92
C ILE A 176 -4.10 -3.28 -3.68
N LYS A 177 -5.34 -3.12 -3.21
CA LYS A 177 -5.67 -2.41 -1.97
C LYS A 177 -5.00 -3.07 -0.76
N ILE A 178 -5.09 -4.40 -0.64
CA ILE A 178 -4.38 -5.16 0.40
C ILE A 178 -2.86 -4.92 0.29
N LYS A 179 -2.30 -5.08 -0.91
CA LYS A 179 -0.87 -4.87 -1.19
C LYS A 179 -0.40 -3.46 -0.78
N ARG A 180 -1.25 -2.45 -0.94
CA ARG A 180 -0.98 -1.06 -0.55
C ARG A 180 -1.28 -0.72 0.91
N TYR A 181 -1.90 -1.62 1.67
CA TYR A 181 -1.98 -1.49 3.12
C TYR A 181 -0.66 -1.92 3.75
N VAL A 182 -0.09 -3.04 3.31
CA VAL A 182 1.30 -3.43 3.63
C VAL A 182 2.28 -2.31 3.27
N GLU A 183 2.23 -1.77 2.05
CA GLU A 183 3.16 -0.68 1.66
C GLU A 183 3.02 0.64 2.45
N ASN A 184 1.94 0.86 3.21
CA ASN A 184 1.62 2.16 3.84
C ASN A 184 1.39 2.10 5.37
N ILE A 185 1.41 0.92 5.98
CA ILE A 185 1.35 0.73 7.44
C ILE A 185 2.75 0.27 7.85
N PRO A 186 3.45 0.97 8.74
CA PRO A 186 4.73 0.47 9.25
C PRO A 186 4.49 -0.78 10.10
N THR A 187 5.44 -1.71 10.09
CA THR A 187 5.48 -2.76 11.10
C THR A 187 5.72 -2.13 12.47
N SER A 188 4.77 -2.29 13.39
CA SER A 188 4.95 -1.99 14.80
C SER A 188 5.70 -3.14 15.49
N LEU A 189 6.21 -2.86 16.68
CA LEU A 189 6.56 -3.85 17.69
C LEU A 189 5.50 -3.81 18.79
N SER A 190 5.41 -4.85 19.62
CA SER A 190 4.34 -5.03 20.62
C SER A 190 4.21 -3.84 21.58
N SER A 191 5.32 -3.17 21.93
CA SER A 191 5.31 -1.97 22.77
C SER A 191 4.73 -0.72 22.08
N GLY A 192 4.81 -0.67 20.74
CA GLY A 192 4.49 0.47 19.89
C GLY A 192 3.22 0.28 19.05
N ILE A 193 2.30 -0.61 19.46
CA ILE A 193 1.01 -0.77 18.79
C ILE A 193 0.11 0.41 19.15
N SER A 194 -0.46 1.04 18.12
CA SER A 194 -1.55 1.99 18.28
C SER A 194 -2.88 1.39 17.80
N TYR A 195 -3.98 1.84 18.39
CA TYR A 195 -5.33 1.34 18.10
C TYR A 195 -5.73 1.58 16.63
N GLY A 196 -6.34 0.56 16.00
CA GLY A 196 -6.74 0.55 14.61
C GLY A 196 -5.81 -0.29 13.71
N PRO A 197 -5.80 -0.05 12.38
CA PRO A 197 -5.07 -0.91 11.45
C PRO A 197 -3.56 -0.91 11.69
N SER A 198 -3.00 -2.06 12.03
CA SER A 198 -1.62 -2.24 12.49
C SER A 198 -1.00 -3.50 11.90
N GLU A 199 0.33 -3.56 11.92
CA GLU A 199 1.13 -4.64 11.34
C GLU A 199 2.17 -5.11 12.36
N LEU A 200 2.40 -6.43 12.46
CA LEU A 200 3.36 -7.06 13.36
C LEU A 200 4.18 -8.13 12.64
N LYS A 201 5.38 -8.36 13.18
CA LYS A 201 6.26 -9.50 12.89
C LYS A 201 6.76 -10.07 14.20
N GLY A 202 6.80 -11.38 14.32
CA GLY A 202 7.24 -12.06 15.54
C GLY A 202 7.20 -13.58 15.39
N ILE A 203 7.35 -14.29 16.51
CA ILE A 203 7.16 -15.73 16.61
C ILE A 203 5.85 -16.06 17.32
N THR A 204 5.31 -17.24 17.05
CA THR A 204 4.12 -17.78 17.72
C THR A 204 4.44 -18.38 19.08
N GLU A 205 3.66 -18.00 20.09
CA GLU A 205 3.77 -18.46 21.48
C GLU A 205 2.36 -18.84 21.98
N PHE A 206 2.23 -19.92 22.77
CA PHE A 206 0.93 -20.35 23.30
C PHE A 206 0.43 -19.43 24.44
N ILE A 207 -0.88 -19.42 24.66
CA ILE A 207 -1.52 -18.79 25.83
C ILE A 207 -1.95 -19.93 26.77
N GLU A 208 -1.57 -19.85 28.05
CA GLU A 208 -1.79 -20.94 29.03
C GLU A 208 -3.27 -21.32 29.21
N ASP A 209 -4.19 -20.35 29.08
CA ASP A 209 -5.65 -20.56 29.14
C ASP A 209 -6.20 -21.43 27.98
N TYR A 210 -5.45 -21.62 26.90
CA TYR A 210 -5.91 -22.25 25.67
C TYR A 210 -5.15 -23.55 25.39
N THR A 211 -5.86 -24.68 25.37
CA THR A 211 -5.29 -25.97 24.99
C THR A 211 -4.78 -25.94 23.54
N PRO A 212 -3.49 -26.22 23.27
CA PRO A 212 -2.94 -26.26 21.92
C PRO A 212 -3.68 -27.24 21.00
N LEU A 213 -3.81 -26.89 19.72
CA LEU A 213 -4.39 -27.79 18.71
C LEU A 213 -3.34 -28.83 18.28
N THR A 214 -3.73 -30.10 18.12
CA THR A 214 -2.83 -31.14 17.62
C THR A 214 -3.10 -31.44 16.14
N GLY A 215 -2.08 -31.34 15.30
CA GLY A 215 -2.16 -31.58 13.86
C GLY A 215 -2.69 -33.00 13.52
N PRO A 216 -3.74 -33.16 12.69
CA PRO A 216 -4.39 -34.45 12.49
C PRO A 216 -3.52 -35.52 11.83
N GLU A 217 -2.55 -35.16 10.99
CA GLU A 217 -1.58 -36.05 10.35
C GLU A 217 -0.18 -35.97 10.97
N THR A 218 0.28 -34.77 11.38
CA THR A 218 1.64 -34.58 11.92
C THR A 218 1.79 -34.95 13.40
N LYS A 219 0.73 -34.76 14.20
CA LYS A 219 0.73 -34.85 15.66
C LYS A 219 1.58 -33.80 16.40
N GLU A 220 1.95 -32.73 15.70
CA GLU A 220 2.58 -31.55 16.32
C GLU A 220 1.53 -30.65 16.99
N ASN A 221 1.91 -29.92 18.04
CA ASN A 221 1.07 -28.89 18.65
C ASN A 221 1.18 -27.57 17.85
N CYS A 222 0.05 -26.88 17.68
CA CYS A 222 -0.08 -25.72 16.81
C CYS A 222 -1.17 -24.75 17.28
N VAL A 223 -1.08 -23.49 16.85
CA VAL A 223 -2.10 -22.44 17.11
C VAL A 223 -3.17 -22.38 16.02
N TYR A 224 -2.85 -22.95 14.86
CA TYR A 224 -3.71 -23.03 13.67
C TYR A 224 -3.36 -24.28 12.89
N PHE A 225 -4.36 -25.01 12.40
CA PHE A 225 -4.18 -25.96 11.31
C PHE A 225 -5.31 -25.92 10.28
N ARG A 226 -4.95 -26.24 9.03
CA ARG A 226 -5.88 -26.59 7.96
C ARG A 226 -5.57 -27.99 7.45
N HIS A 227 -6.57 -28.85 7.44
CA HIS A 227 -6.44 -30.23 6.98
C HIS A 227 -7.38 -30.50 5.79
N LYS A 228 -6.79 -30.94 4.67
CA LYS A 228 -7.50 -31.13 3.41
C LYS A 228 -7.26 -32.54 2.86
N ILE A 229 -8.34 -33.27 2.63
CA ILE A 229 -8.33 -34.58 1.99
C ILE A 229 -8.90 -34.44 0.59
N THR A 230 -8.16 -34.91 -0.41
CA THR A 230 -8.61 -34.96 -1.82
C THR A 230 -8.61 -36.40 -2.34
N GLU A 231 -9.44 -36.71 -3.32
CA GLU A 231 -9.56 -38.04 -3.93
C GLU A 231 -9.57 -37.95 -5.46
N LYS A 232 -8.81 -38.82 -6.14
CA LYS A 232 -8.83 -38.91 -7.60
C LYS A 232 -9.92 -39.91 -8.04
N ARG A 233 -10.95 -39.39 -8.74
CA ARG A 233 -12.12 -40.14 -9.24
C ARG A 233 -12.13 -40.17 -10.77
N GLY A 234 -12.68 -41.24 -11.35
CA GLY A 234 -12.73 -41.46 -12.80
C GLY A 234 -11.44 -42.03 -13.40
N SER A 235 -11.50 -42.42 -14.68
CA SER A 235 -10.40 -43.03 -15.44
C SER A 235 -10.08 -42.27 -16.73
N GLY A 236 -8.86 -42.46 -17.25
CA GLY A 236 -8.38 -41.83 -18.48
C GLY A 236 -8.59 -40.31 -18.52
N LYS A 237 -9.12 -39.81 -19.65
CA LYS A 237 -9.43 -38.38 -19.86
C LYS A 237 -10.53 -37.83 -18.93
N LYS A 238 -11.28 -38.67 -18.21
CA LYS A 238 -12.32 -38.26 -17.24
C LYS A 238 -11.84 -38.24 -15.78
N ARG A 239 -10.53 -38.40 -15.53
CA ARG A 239 -9.93 -38.40 -14.19
C ARG A 239 -9.92 -36.99 -13.58
N ARG A 240 -10.69 -36.75 -12.53
CA ARG A 240 -10.75 -35.48 -11.76
C ARG A 240 -10.35 -35.68 -10.29
N THR A 241 -9.73 -34.65 -9.71
CA THR A 241 -9.52 -34.57 -8.25
C THR A 241 -10.77 -33.93 -7.63
N VAL A 242 -11.26 -34.49 -6.52
CA VAL A 242 -12.41 -33.98 -5.75
C VAL A 242 -11.95 -33.75 -4.31
N VAL A 243 -12.41 -32.68 -3.67
CA VAL A 243 -12.16 -32.43 -2.23
C VAL A 243 -13.17 -33.24 -1.42
N ILE A 244 -12.70 -33.94 -0.39
CA ILE A 244 -13.47 -34.82 0.49
C ILE A 244 -13.62 -34.22 1.89
N LYS A 245 -12.56 -33.57 2.38
CA LYS A 245 -12.52 -32.80 3.62
C LYS A 245 -11.65 -31.56 3.39
N ASP A 246 -12.00 -30.44 3.99
CA ASP A 246 -11.25 -29.18 3.95
C ASP A 246 -11.68 -28.41 5.21
N GLU A 247 -11.01 -28.70 6.32
CA GLU A 247 -11.32 -28.15 7.65
C GLU A 247 -10.20 -27.24 8.14
N THR A 248 -10.56 -26.26 8.95
CA THR A 248 -9.65 -25.30 9.58
C THR A 248 -10.00 -25.18 11.05
N HIS A 249 -8.99 -25.18 11.92
CA HIS A 249 -9.12 -24.94 13.35
C HIS A 249 -8.05 -23.95 13.79
N GLU A 250 -8.41 -23.06 14.71
CA GLU A 250 -7.59 -21.95 15.17
C GLU A 250 -7.94 -21.58 16.61
N ILE A 251 -6.93 -21.16 17.39
CA ILE A 251 -7.06 -20.68 18.77
C ILE A 251 -6.33 -19.34 18.92
N PRO A 252 -6.71 -18.47 19.87
CA PRO A 252 -5.90 -17.31 20.23
C PRO A 252 -4.47 -17.69 20.63
N PHE A 253 -3.50 -16.84 20.29
CA PHE A 253 -2.07 -17.07 20.56
C PHE A 253 -1.32 -15.74 20.74
N TYR A 254 -0.11 -15.78 21.28
CA TYR A 254 0.78 -14.63 21.35
C TYR A 254 1.68 -14.53 20.10
N CYS A 255 1.74 -13.33 19.51
CA CYS A 255 2.81 -12.93 18.60
C CYS A 255 3.90 -12.24 19.45
N LYS A 256 5.03 -12.91 19.64
CA LYS A 256 6.15 -12.45 20.46
C LYS A 256 7.23 -11.82 19.59
N ASP A 257 7.70 -10.65 19.98
CA ASP A 257 8.82 -9.96 19.34
C ASP A 257 9.90 -9.58 20.36
N ARG A 258 10.81 -8.68 19.99
CA ARG A 258 11.96 -8.27 20.81
C ARG A 258 11.61 -7.34 21.99
N GLU A 259 10.40 -6.76 22.00
CA GLU A 259 9.95 -5.78 23.01
C GLU A 259 8.76 -6.28 23.85
N GLY A 260 8.07 -7.34 23.42
CA GLY A 260 7.01 -7.97 24.21
C GLY A 260 6.23 -9.02 23.43
N ASN A 261 5.01 -9.29 23.88
CA ASN A 261 4.06 -10.14 23.16
C ASN A 261 2.70 -9.45 22.99
N THR A 262 2.07 -9.71 21.84
CA THR A 262 0.73 -9.21 21.50
C THR A 262 -0.21 -10.36 21.24
N LYS A 263 -1.40 -10.31 21.85
CA LYS A 263 -2.46 -11.31 21.69
C LYS A 263 -3.07 -11.22 20.29
N ILE A 264 -3.11 -12.33 19.57
CA ILE A 264 -3.73 -12.47 18.25
C ILE A 264 -4.99 -13.33 18.39
N ILE A 265 -6.12 -12.82 17.93
CA ILE A 265 -7.41 -13.52 17.92
C ILE A 265 -7.71 -13.87 16.46
N PRO A 266 -7.35 -15.06 15.95
CA PRO A 266 -7.26 -15.33 14.50
C PRO A 266 -8.57 -15.34 13.72
N ASN A 267 -9.72 -15.35 14.42
CA ASN A 267 -11.05 -15.46 13.83
C ASN A 267 -11.29 -14.40 12.74
N GLY A 268 -11.46 -14.87 11.49
CA GLY A 268 -11.72 -14.05 10.31
C GLY A 268 -10.51 -13.80 9.38
N ALA A 269 -9.30 -14.17 9.77
CA ALA A 269 -8.08 -13.90 8.99
C ALA A 269 -7.96 -14.70 7.66
N GLU A 270 -7.35 -14.11 6.62
CA GLU A 270 -6.83 -14.88 5.45
C GLU A 270 -5.54 -15.61 5.86
N VAL A 271 -5.65 -16.61 6.73
CA VAL A 271 -4.49 -17.34 7.28
C VAL A 271 -3.71 -18.08 6.19
N THR A 272 -2.39 -17.93 6.22
CA THR A 272 -1.41 -18.67 5.42
C THR A 272 -0.43 -19.37 6.35
N ALA A 273 -0.35 -20.69 6.26
CA ALA A 273 0.61 -21.52 6.97
C ALA A 273 1.43 -22.36 5.98
N GLU A 274 2.58 -22.86 6.42
CA GLU A 274 3.45 -23.73 5.62
C GLU A 274 2.82 -25.11 5.39
N LEU A 275 3.09 -25.76 4.25
CA LEU A 275 2.61 -27.13 3.98
C LEU A 275 3.52 -28.16 4.66
N LYS A 276 3.24 -28.46 5.93
CA LYS A 276 4.05 -29.37 6.75
C LYS A 276 3.87 -30.85 6.39
N PHE A 277 2.70 -31.26 5.87
CA PHE A 277 2.47 -32.65 5.46
C PHE A 277 1.74 -32.77 4.11
N GLN A 278 2.26 -33.61 3.22
CA GLN A 278 1.54 -34.06 2.03
C GLN A 278 1.80 -35.56 1.78
N LYS A 279 0.78 -36.42 1.98
CA LYS A 279 0.92 -37.87 1.75
C LYS A 279 -0.25 -38.47 1.00
N LYS A 280 0.05 -39.30 0.01
CA LYS A 280 -0.95 -40.06 -0.78
C LYS A 280 -1.16 -41.43 -0.16
N ARG A 281 -2.40 -41.76 0.24
CA ARG A 281 -2.82 -43.10 0.69
C ARG A 281 -3.90 -43.63 -0.26
N GLY A 282 -3.58 -44.67 -1.04
CA GLY A 282 -4.51 -45.25 -2.02
C GLY A 282 -4.97 -44.26 -3.10
N ARG A 283 -6.28 -43.99 -3.16
CA ARG A 283 -6.88 -42.99 -4.09
C ARG A 283 -6.89 -41.56 -3.55
N ARG A 284 -6.54 -41.36 -2.27
CA ARG A 284 -6.61 -40.08 -1.56
C ARG A 284 -5.24 -39.44 -1.36
N THR A 285 -5.19 -38.11 -1.33
CA THR A 285 -4.04 -37.32 -0.89
C THR A 285 -4.48 -36.42 0.25
N TYR A 286 -3.74 -36.51 1.35
CA TYR A 286 -3.90 -35.78 2.60
C TYR A 286 -2.90 -34.62 2.59
N TYR A 287 -3.33 -33.44 3.02
CA TYR A 287 -2.55 -32.22 3.11
C TYR A 287 -2.79 -31.56 4.46
N GLU A 288 -1.73 -31.13 5.13
CA GLU A 288 -1.79 -30.37 6.37
C GLU A 288 -0.93 -29.11 6.24
N TRP A 289 -1.52 -27.97 6.59
CA TRP A 289 -0.82 -26.72 6.82
C TRP A 289 -1.04 -26.30 8.26
N HIS A 290 0.00 -26.02 9.03
CA HIS A 290 -0.15 -25.59 10.43
C HIS A 290 0.89 -24.55 10.84
N LEU A 291 0.54 -23.77 11.87
CA LEU A 291 1.45 -22.85 12.57
C LEU A 291 1.85 -23.51 13.89
N PRO A 292 3.01 -24.21 13.95
CA PRO A 292 3.53 -24.73 15.21
C PRO A 292 4.03 -23.58 16.10
N GLU A 293 4.34 -23.89 17.35
CA GLU A 293 5.02 -22.95 18.26
C GLU A 293 6.38 -22.49 17.69
N ASN A 294 6.81 -21.28 18.07
CA ASN A 294 8.04 -20.63 17.63
C ASN A 294 8.15 -20.43 16.10
N ALA A 295 7.07 -20.60 15.34
CA ALA A 295 7.05 -20.27 13.91
C ALA A 295 7.02 -18.75 13.72
N GLU A 296 7.92 -18.24 12.88
CA GLU A 296 7.90 -16.86 12.41
C GLU A 296 6.57 -16.55 11.69
N ILE A 297 5.99 -15.41 12.02
CA ILE A 297 4.73 -14.92 11.47
C ILE A 297 4.76 -13.43 11.16
N TYR A 298 4.04 -13.11 10.09
CA TYR A 298 3.60 -11.78 9.72
C TYR A 298 2.09 -11.64 9.99
N VAL A 299 1.69 -10.59 10.69
CA VAL A 299 0.28 -10.29 10.96
C VAL A 299 -0.07 -8.88 10.49
N LEU A 300 -1.16 -8.76 9.74
CA LEU A 300 -1.79 -7.49 9.36
C LEU A 300 -3.23 -7.54 9.83
N GLY A 301 -3.67 -6.63 10.69
CA GLY A 301 -5.03 -6.64 11.24
C GLY A 301 -5.40 -5.34 11.94
N SER A 302 -6.52 -5.33 12.66
CA SER A 302 -6.95 -4.18 13.44
C SER A 302 -6.66 -4.42 14.92
N ALA A 303 -5.79 -3.59 15.49
CA ALA A 303 -5.54 -3.53 16.93
C ALA A 303 -6.75 -2.94 17.64
N VAL A 304 -7.34 -3.73 18.52
CA VAL A 304 -8.50 -3.40 19.36
C VAL A 304 -8.14 -3.62 20.83
N VAL A 305 -8.91 -3.05 21.75
CA VAL A 305 -8.78 -3.41 23.18
C VAL A 305 -9.19 -4.87 23.36
N ASP A 306 -8.43 -5.63 24.14
CA ASP A 306 -8.80 -6.99 24.51
C ASP A 306 -10.03 -7.00 25.43
N GLU A 307 -11.08 -7.74 25.06
CA GLU A 307 -12.32 -7.84 25.83
C GLU A 307 -12.13 -8.55 27.19
N VAL A 308 -11.04 -9.31 27.37
CA VAL A 308 -10.74 -10.04 28.62
C VAL A 308 -9.85 -9.22 29.56
N GLU A 309 -8.75 -8.66 29.04
CA GLU A 309 -7.74 -7.95 29.85
C GLU A 309 -8.03 -6.45 29.99
N GLY A 310 -8.70 -5.83 29.00
CA GLY A 310 -9.21 -4.45 29.06
C GLY A 310 -8.16 -3.32 29.01
N ASP A 311 -6.91 -3.57 29.36
CA ASP A 311 -5.82 -2.59 29.36
C ASP A 311 -4.76 -2.81 28.27
N LYS A 312 -4.74 -3.97 27.61
CA LYS A 312 -3.88 -4.29 26.46
C LYS A 312 -4.62 -4.23 25.12
N LEU A 313 -3.86 -4.11 24.04
CA LEU A 313 -4.33 -4.27 22.66
C LEU A 313 -4.12 -5.70 22.15
N ALA A 314 -5.10 -6.21 21.42
CA ALA A 314 -5.05 -7.47 20.69
C ALA A 314 -5.33 -7.23 19.20
N ILE A 315 -4.78 -8.06 18.30
CA ILE A 315 -5.07 -7.98 16.85
C ILE A 315 -6.23 -8.91 16.49
N SER A 316 -7.24 -8.35 15.79
CA SER A 316 -8.40 -9.08 15.25
C SER A 316 -8.88 -8.49 13.91
N ASP A 317 -10.01 -8.97 13.40
CA ASP A 317 -10.72 -8.35 12.25
C ASP A 317 -11.26 -6.94 12.54
N GLY A 318 -11.44 -6.58 13.83
CA GLY A 318 -11.80 -5.23 14.29
C GLY A 318 -13.12 -4.65 13.77
N GLN A 319 -13.93 -5.43 13.05
CA GLN A 319 -15.20 -5.07 12.40
C GLN A 319 -15.14 -3.91 11.37
N ASP A 320 -13.97 -3.28 11.16
CA ASP A 320 -13.84 -2.04 10.37
C ASP A 320 -13.61 -2.29 8.87
N LYS A 321 -13.67 -3.56 8.44
CA LYS A 321 -13.43 -4.06 7.06
C LYS A 321 -11.99 -3.84 6.58
N PHE A 322 -11.04 -3.71 7.52
CA PHE A 322 -9.63 -3.83 7.23
C PHE A 322 -9.26 -5.31 6.95
N PRO A 323 -8.27 -5.62 6.10
CA PRO A 323 -7.93 -7.00 5.78
C PRO A 323 -7.11 -7.63 6.91
N PHE A 324 -7.72 -8.57 7.63
CA PHE A 324 -7.02 -9.41 8.60
C PHE A 324 -6.29 -10.56 7.88
N ILE A 325 -4.99 -10.69 8.11
CA ILE A 325 -4.09 -11.68 7.50
C ILE A 325 -3.09 -12.14 8.56
N ILE A 326 -2.93 -13.45 8.70
CA ILE A 326 -1.85 -14.09 9.47
C ILE A 326 -1.08 -14.96 8.49
N SER A 327 0.25 -14.92 8.52
CA SER A 327 1.07 -15.53 7.45
C SER A 327 2.43 -16.02 7.94
N SER A 328 2.78 -17.26 7.63
CA SER A 328 4.16 -17.75 7.72
C SER A 328 5.02 -17.40 6.49
N GLU A 329 4.44 -16.76 5.46
CA GLU A 329 5.22 -16.04 4.44
C GLU A 329 5.58 -14.64 4.98
N SER A 330 6.78 -14.14 4.67
CA SER A 330 7.25 -12.82 5.07
C SER A 330 6.38 -11.66 4.54
N GLU A 331 6.43 -10.49 5.17
CA GLU A 331 5.75 -9.25 4.71
C GLU A 331 5.94 -8.98 3.22
N THR A 332 7.20 -9.07 2.74
CA THR A 332 7.52 -8.90 1.33
C THR A 332 6.84 -9.99 0.49
N GLU A 333 6.90 -11.26 0.86
CA GLU A 333 6.23 -12.33 0.10
C GLU A 333 4.71 -12.18 0.06
N VAL A 334 4.09 -11.79 1.18
CA VAL A 334 2.65 -11.46 1.26
C VAL A 334 2.33 -10.30 0.32
N MET A 335 3.06 -9.19 0.41
CA MET A 335 2.94 -8.04 -0.50
C MET A 335 3.06 -8.49 -1.97
N LEU A 336 4.08 -9.28 -2.31
CA LEU A 336 4.33 -9.76 -3.67
C LEU A 336 3.27 -10.77 -4.15
N ARG A 337 2.71 -11.58 -3.26
CA ARG A 337 1.63 -12.55 -3.54
C ARG A 337 0.30 -11.83 -3.77
N GLN A 338 -0.08 -10.88 -2.92
CA GLN A 338 -1.29 -10.08 -3.10
C GLN A 338 -1.18 -9.16 -4.32
N GLY A 339 0.01 -8.56 -4.55
CA GLY A 339 0.33 -7.80 -5.75
C GLY A 339 0.18 -8.63 -7.03
N ARG A 340 0.76 -9.82 -7.09
CA ARG A 340 0.61 -10.75 -8.25
C ARG A 340 -0.84 -11.12 -8.52
N LYS A 341 -1.64 -11.45 -7.49
CA LYS A 341 -3.09 -11.71 -7.63
C LYS A 341 -3.82 -10.50 -8.23
N GLY A 342 -3.48 -9.29 -7.78
CA GLY A 342 -4.10 -8.05 -8.23
C GLY A 342 -3.72 -7.62 -9.66
N LEU A 343 -2.45 -7.77 -10.04
CA LEU A 343 -1.95 -7.48 -11.39
C LEU A 343 -2.58 -8.39 -12.45
N LEU A 344 -2.79 -9.66 -12.14
CA LEU A 344 -3.50 -10.58 -13.02
C LEU A 344 -4.97 -10.14 -13.23
N GLY A 345 -5.65 -9.66 -12.19
CA GLY A 345 -7.01 -9.10 -12.30
C GLY A 345 -7.07 -7.87 -13.22
N LEU A 346 -6.19 -6.87 -12.99
CA LEU A 346 -6.13 -5.69 -13.86
C LEU A 346 -5.72 -6.01 -15.30
N GLY A 347 -4.78 -6.95 -15.50
CA GLY A 347 -4.35 -7.39 -16.83
C GLY A 347 -5.50 -8.03 -17.63
N ILE A 348 -6.36 -8.81 -16.97
CA ILE A 348 -7.58 -9.37 -17.60
C ILE A 348 -8.55 -8.24 -17.98
N ALA A 349 -8.84 -7.32 -17.05
CA ALA A 349 -9.75 -6.21 -17.32
C ALA A 349 -9.25 -5.28 -18.45
N GLN A 350 -7.95 -5.00 -18.51
CA GLN A 350 -7.34 -4.21 -19.58
C GLN A 350 -7.49 -4.86 -20.95
N ASN A 351 -7.19 -6.16 -21.05
CA ASN A 351 -7.34 -6.89 -22.32
C ASN A 351 -8.82 -6.99 -22.73
N ALA A 352 -9.74 -7.13 -21.76
CA ALA A 352 -11.17 -7.08 -22.01
C ALA A 352 -11.67 -5.70 -22.46
N ALA A 353 -11.07 -4.60 -21.98
CA ALA A 353 -11.38 -3.23 -22.44
C ALA A 353 -10.93 -3.00 -23.89
N VAL A 354 -9.74 -3.48 -24.28
CA VAL A 354 -9.27 -3.44 -25.68
C VAL A 354 -10.14 -4.33 -26.57
N PHE A 355 -10.53 -5.52 -26.10
CA PHE A 355 -11.44 -6.40 -26.82
C PHE A 355 -12.83 -5.78 -27.01
N LEU A 356 -13.36 -5.08 -26.00
CA LEU A 356 -14.60 -4.31 -26.10
C LEU A 356 -14.50 -3.21 -27.18
N GLY A 357 -13.36 -2.49 -27.24
CA GLY A 357 -13.07 -1.53 -28.32
C GLY A 357 -13.14 -2.18 -29.71
N LEU A 358 -12.46 -3.31 -29.91
CA LEU A 358 -12.51 -4.06 -31.18
C LEU A 358 -13.94 -4.53 -31.55
N ILE A 359 -14.74 -4.95 -30.56
CA ILE A 359 -16.15 -5.33 -30.79
C ILE A 359 -16.99 -4.12 -31.17
N LEU A 360 -16.77 -2.95 -30.56
CA LEU A 360 -17.50 -1.72 -30.87
C LEU A 360 -17.30 -1.28 -32.34
N PHE A 361 -16.06 -1.29 -32.85
CA PHE A 361 -15.81 -0.96 -34.26
C PHE A 361 -16.34 -2.04 -35.22
N GLY A 362 -16.13 -3.33 -34.91
CA GLY A 362 -16.69 -4.43 -35.69
C GLY A 362 -18.23 -4.44 -35.74
N ALA A 363 -18.90 -3.95 -34.69
CA ALA A 363 -20.36 -3.78 -34.64
C ALA A 363 -20.87 -2.70 -35.61
N VAL A 364 -20.06 -1.68 -35.89
CA VAL A 364 -20.34 -0.64 -36.91
C VAL A 364 -20.16 -1.21 -38.33
N GLY A 365 -19.73 -2.46 -38.49
CA GLY A 365 -19.42 -3.09 -39.78
C GLY A 365 -18.12 -2.58 -40.39
N SER A 366 -17.23 -1.99 -39.57
CA SER A 366 -15.94 -1.47 -39.98
C SER A 366 -14.81 -2.37 -39.45
N PHE A 367 -13.87 -2.67 -40.34
CA PHE A 367 -12.66 -3.45 -40.06
C PHE A 367 -11.45 -2.80 -40.73
N ALA A 368 -11.47 -1.47 -40.89
CA ALA A 368 -10.38 -0.71 -41.44
C ALA A 368 -9.19 -0.69 -40.46
N ALA A 369 -7.98 -0.46 -40.96
CA ALA A 369 -6.80 -0.32 -40.10
C ALA A 369 -6.99 0.74 -38.99
N THR A 370 -7.68 1.84 -39.31
CA THR A 370 -8.04 2.91 -38.38
C THR A 370 -8.87 2.44 -37.18
N ASP A 371 -9.74 1.42 -37.33
CA ASP A 371 -10.50 0.83 -36.24
C ASP A 371 -9.56 0.12 -35.23
N PHE A 372 -8.54 -0.59 -35.72
CA PHE A 372 -7.52 -1.22 -34.88
C PHE A 372 -6.63 -0.19 -34.17
N LEU A 373 -6.34 0.94 -34.84
CA LEU A 373 -5.62 2.07 -34.24
C LEU A 373 -6.44 2.68 -33.09
N LEU A 374 -7.73 2.98 -33.30
CA LEU A 374 -8.61 3.52 -32.27
C LEU A 374 -8.82 2.53 -31.11
N ALA A 375 -8.99 1.24 -31.40
CA ALA A 375 -9.08 0.20 -30.37
C ALA A 375 -7.80 0.08 -29.52
N SER A 376 -6.63 0.39 -30.08
CA SER A 376 -5.36 0.37 -29.33
C SER A 376 -5.34 1.39 -28.17
N VAL A 377 -6.05 2.51 -28.31
CA VAL A 377 -6.11 3.60 -27.31
C VAL A 377 -6.83 3.18 -26.01
N PHE A 378 -7.67 2.13 -26.06
CA PHE A 378 -8.33 1.59 -24.86
C PHE A 378 -7.32 1.05 -23.83
N ALA A 379 -6.13 0.59 -24.25
CA ALA A 379 -5.08 0.13 -23.34
C ALA A 379 -4.50 1.26 -22.45
N PRO A 380 -3.89 2.34 -23.00
CA PRO A 380 -3.41 3.45 -22.18
C PRO A 380 -4.54 4.22 -21.48
N LEU A 381 -5.75 4.28 -22.03
CA LEU A 381 -6.90 4.89 -21.36
C LEU A 381 -7.30 4.10 -20.09
N PHE A 382 -7.38 2.77 -20.18
CA PHE A 382 -7.62 1.91 -19.02
C PHE A 382 -6.51 2.03 -17.96
N LEU A 383 -5.25 2.14 -18.38
CA LEU A 383 -4.13 2.42 -17.47
C LEU A 383 -4.31 3.76 -16.75
N ALA A 384 -4.58 4.84 -17.48
CA ALA A 384 -4.70 6.18 -16.90
C ALA A 384 -5.83 6.23 -15.86
N PHE A 385 -6.99 5.68 -16.20
CA PHE A 385 -8.12 5.55 -15.27
C PHE A 385 -7.78 4.67 -14.05
N SER A 386 -7.13 3.52 -14.27
CA SER A 386 -6.77 2.61 -13.17
C SER A 386 -5.75 3.22 -12.21
N MET A 387 -4.72 3.88 -12.76
CA MET A 387 -3.69 4.60 -12.01
C MET A 387 -4.30 5.74 -11.18
N PHE A 388 -5.17 6.55 -11.80
CA PHE A 388 -5.91 7.63 -11.15
C PHE A 388 -6.75 7.11 -9.97
N ALA A 389 -7.60 6.11 -10.22
CA ALA A 389 -8.49 5.54 -9.20
C ALA A 389 -7.70 4.89 -8.05
N LEU A 390 -6.55 4.27 -8.35
CA LEU A 390 -5.63 3.77 -7.34
C LEU A 390 -5.04 4.91 -6.49
N MET A 391 -4.44 5.94 -7.11
CA MET A 391 -3.81 7.05 -6.38
C MET A 391 -4.80 7.82 -5.50
N TYR A 392 -6.02 8.08 -6.00
CA TYR A 392 -7.07 8.75 -5.23
C TYR A 392 -7.47 7.95 -3.98
N ASN A 393 -7.65 6.63 -4.11
CA ASN A 393 -8.05 5.77 -2.99
C ASN A 393 -6.99 5.69 -1.87
N ASP A 394 -5.69 5.77 -2.20
CA ASP A 394 -4.62 5.79 -1.19
C ASP A 394 -4.63 7.10 -0.38
N LEU A 395 -4.78 8.25 -1.04
CA LEU A 395 -4.87 9.54 -0.34
C LEU A 395 -6.13 9.63 0.55
N ILE A 396 -7.25 9.07 0.10
CA ILE A 396 -8.47 8.95 0.92
C ILE A 396 -8.24 8.00 2.11
N PHE A 397 -7.57 6.86 1.92
CA PHE A 397 -7.24 5.95 3.01
C PHE A 397 -6.34 6.59 4.06
N LEU A 398 -5.23 7.22 3.64
CA LEU A 398 -4.29 7.87 4.55
C LEU A 398 -4.94 9.04 5.30
N ARG A 399 -5.72 9.88 4.62
CA ARG A 399 -6.53 10.93 5.25
C ARG A 399 -7.51 10.37 6.28
N ASN A 400 -8.14 9.23 6.00
CA ASN A 400 -9.06 8.58 6.92
C ASN A 400 -8.33 7.88 8.08
N ARG A 401 -7.10 7.37 7.90
CA ARG A 401 -6.23 6.88 8.98
C ARG A 401 -5.93 8.00 9.97
N VAL A 402 -5.45 9.15 9.48
CA VAL A 402 -5.18 10.34 10.31
C VAL A 402 -6.44 10.81 11.04
N LYS A 403 -7.59 10.88 10.36
CA LYS A 403 -8.86 11.26 11.01
C LYS A 403 -9.30 10.26 12.09
N ARG A 404 -9.12 8.95 11.88
CA ARG A 404 -9.42 7.92 12.88
C ARG A 404 -8.49 8.03 14.09
N ALA A 405 -7.18 8.15 13.87
CA ALA A 405 -6.20 8.35 14.94
C ALA A 405 -6.51 9.61 15.77
N TRP A 406 -6.92 10.71 15.12
CA TRP A 406 -7.42 11.90 15.83
C TRP A 406 -8.64 11.63 16.70
N ALA A 407 -9.66 10.94 16.17
CA ALA A 407 -10.87 10.62 16.92
C ALA A 407 -10.60 9.70 18.13
N ASN A 408 -9.62 8.80 18.01
CA ASN A 408 -9.19 7.95 19.14
C ASN A 408 -8.53 8.81 20.23
N ILE A 409 -7.60 9.71 19.85
CA ILE A 409 -6.99 10.68 20.77
C ILE A 409 -8.07 11.52 21.45
N GLU A 410 -9.05 12.04 20.70
CA GLU A 410 -10.16 12.85 21.24
C GLU A 410 -11.02 12.10 22.26
N VAL A 411 -11.27 10.80 22.05
CA VAL A 411 -11.96 9.93 23.02
C VAL A 411 -11.14 9.74 24.29
N SER A 412 -9.85 9.44 24.17
CA SER A 412 -8.98 9.18 25.32
C SER A 412 -8.63 10.45 26.12
N LEU A 413 -8.49 11.58 25.42
CA LEU A 413 -8.49 12.91 26.04
C LEU A 413 -9.76 13.16 26.84
N LYS A 414 -10.94 12.80 26.31
CA LYS A 414 -12.19 12.93 27.06
C LYS A 414 -12.21 12.05 28.32
N LYS A 415 -11.89 10.75 28.22
CA LYS A 415 -11.77 9.85 29.39
C LYS A 415 -10.91 10.48 30.50
N ARG A 416 -9.79 11.09 30.09
CA ARG A 416 -8.79 11.73 30.94
C ARG A 416 -9.29 13.05 31.55
N CYS A 417 -10.03 13.85 30.79
CA CYS A 417 -10.74 15.03 31.28
C CYS A 417 -11.82 14.66 32.32
N ASP A 418 -12.51 13.54 32.12
CA ASP A 418 -13.53 13.01 33.05
C ASP A 418 -12.92 12.58 34.40
N LEU A 419 -11.58 12.46 34.54
CA LEU A 419 -10.88 12.21 35.82
C LEU A 419 -10.58 13.48 36.63
N ILE A 420 -10.64 14.68 36.04
CA ILE A 420 -10.30 15.95 36.71
C ILE A 420 -11.17 16.24 37.96
N PRO A 421 -12.49 15.91 38.00
CA PRO A 421 -13.29 16.06 39.21
C PRO A 421 -12.79 15.21 40.38
N ASN A 422 -12.31 13.99 40.11
CA ASN A 422 -11.77 13.09 41.12
C ASN A 422 -10.42 13.61 41.65
N LEU A 423 -9.58 14.18 40.77
CA LEU A 423 -8.36 14.87 41.17
C LEU A 423 -8.66 16.05 42.11
N GLU A 424 -9.66 16.87 41.77
CA GLU A 424 -10.06 18.00 42.61
C GLU A 424 -10.55 17.57 43.99
N GLN A 425 -11.26 16.43 44.09
CA GLN A 425 -11.65 15.85 45.37
C GLN A 425 -10.44 15.41 46.19
N VAL A 426 -9.50 14.66 45.59
CA VAL A 426 -8.25 14.23 46.26
C VAL A 426 -7.44 15.43 46.76
N VAL A 427 -7.24 16.45 45.91
CA VAL A 427 -6.49 17.66 46.27
C VAL A 427 -7.18 18.43 47.40
N LYS A 428 -8.51 18.54 47.39
CA LYS A 428 -9.25 19.20 48.49
C LYS A 428 -9.22 18.43 49.80
N SER A 429 -9.19 17.09 49.76
CA SER A 429 -9.18 16.25 50.96
C SER A 429 -7.79 16.17 51.61
N TYR A 430 -6.72 16.05 50.83
CA TYR A 430 -5.37 15.74 51.34
C TYR A 430 -4.32 16.83 51.11
N LEU A 431 -4.55 17.75 50.17
CA LEU A 431 -3.60 18.81 49.77
C LEU A 431 -4.25 20.21 49.92
N SER A 432 -5.18 20.36 50.85
CA SER A 432 -5.92 21.61 51.12
C SER A 432 -5.02 22.82 51.46
N HIS A 433 -3.86 22.56 52.05
CA HIS A 433 -2.84 23.56 52.37
C HIS A 433 -2.01 23.99 51.15
N GLU A 434 -1.98 23.20 50.08
CA GLU A 434 -1.22 23.45 48.84
C GLU A 434 -2.02 24.32 47.86
N GLN A 435 -2.18 25.60 48.21
CA GLN A 435 -2.90 26.59 47.39
C GLN A 435 -2.42 26.61 45.92
N GLY A 436 -1.11 26.51 45.70
CA GLY A 436 -0.49 26.46 44.36
C GLY A 436 -0.66 25.16 43.59
N ILE A 437 -1.30 24.13 44.17
CA ILE A 437 -1.89 23.00 43.41
C ILE A 437 -3.36 23.27 43.15
N MET A 438 -4.13 23.68 44.15
CA MET A 438 -5.57 23.91 44.00
C MET A 438 -5.88 24.98 42.94
N GLU A 439 -5.04 26.01 42.80
CA GLU A 439 -5.12 26.97 41.70
C GLU A 439 -4.88 26.31 40.33
N LYS A 440 -3.84 25.47 40.20
CA LYS A 440 -3.53 24.76 38.94
C LYS A 440 -4.63 23.76 38.55
N VAL A 441 -5.24 23.08 39.52
CA VAL A 441 -6.41 22.23 39.30
C VAL A 441 -7.59 23.07 38.79
N ALA A 442 -7.85 24.24 39.37
CA ALA A 442 -8.90 25.14 38.91
C ALA A 442 -8.62 25.71 37.50
N GLN A 443 -7.36 26.05 37.19
CA GLN A 443 -6.94 26.47 35.84
C GLN A 443 -7.15 25.35 34.81
N LEU A 444 -6.71 24.12 35.09
CA LEU A 444 -6.94 22.97 34.21
C LEU A 444 -8.43 22.63 34.06
N ARG A 445 -9.19 22.64 35.17
CA ARG A 445 -10.65 22.43 35.15
C ARG A 445 -11.36 23.47 34.27
N SER A 446 -10.95 24.74 34.33
CA SER A 446 -11.54 25.81 33.51
C SER A 446 -11.09 25.82 32.04
N SER A 447 -9.91 25.27 31.71
CA SER A 447 -9.48 25.10 30.30
C SER A 447 -10.15 23.90 29.59
N VAL A 448 -10.74 22.98 30.37
CA VAL A 448 -11.38 21.74 29.90
C VAL A 448 -12.93 21.76 29.99
N ILE A 449 -13.52 22.37 31.03
CA ILE A 449 -14.98 22.33 31.24
C ILE A 449 -15.75 22.87 30.02
N GLY A 450 -16.80 22.12 29.64
CA GLY A 450 -17.69 22.48 28.54
C GLY A 450 -17.13 22.20 27.14
N LYS A 451 -15.87 21.79 26.99
CA LYS A 451 -15.32 21.37 25.69
C LYS A 451 -15.83 19.98 25.31
N SER A 452 -16.61 19.91 24.24
CA SER A 452 -17.05 18.66 23.60
C SER A 452 -16.11 18.18 22.48
N THR A 453 -15.15 19.01 22.08
CA THR A 453 -14.25 18.81 20.94
C THR A 453 -12.96 19.57 21.20
N PHE A 454 -11.81 19.01 20.82
CA PHE A 454 -10.51 19.67 20.92
C PHE A 454 -9.91 19.91 19.53
N SER A 455 -9.12 20.98 19.36
CA SER A 455 -8.26 21.14 18.18
C SER A 455 -6.83 20.65 18.47
N PRO A 456 -6.06 20.16 17.47
CA PRO A 456 -4.68 19.74 17.66
C PRO A 456 -3.78 20.80 18.33
N SER A 457 -4.04 22.08 18.04
CA SER A 457 -3.33 23.22 18.65
C SER A 457 -3.69 23.51 20.11
N GLU A 458 -4.83 23.03 20.61
CA GLU A 458 -5.23 23.17 22.01
C GLU A 458 -4.83 21.94 22.85
N VAL A 459 -4.76 20.76 22.24
CA VAL A 459 -4.36 19.53 22.95
C VAL A 459 -2.94 19.65 23.50
N ASP A 460 -2.00 20.18 22.72
CA ASP A 460 -0.61 20.33 23.19
C ASP A 460 -0.48 21.34 24.35
N THR A 461 -1.37 22.33 24.48
CA THR A 461 -1.34 23.26 25.63
C THR A 461 -2.01 22.68 26.87
N VAL A 462 -3.17 22.00 26.72
CA VAL A 462 -3.87 21.35 27.84
C VAL A 462 -3.04 20.18 28.40
N MET A 463 -2.49 19.33 27.54
CA MET A 463 -1.63 18.21 27.96
C MET A 463 -0.34 18.69 28.64
N GLY A 464 0.25 19.80 28.19
CA GLY A 464 1.41 20.40 28.84
C GLY A 464 1.10 20.92 30.25
N GLN A 465 -0.05 21.58 30.44
CA GLN A 465 -0.52 22.02 31.76
C GLN A 465 -0.79 20.83 32.69
N GLU A 466 -1.45 19.79 32.17
CA GLU A 466 -1.78 18.59 32.94
C GLU A 466 -0.52 17.81 33.34
N LEU A 467 0.42 17.55 32.43
CA LEU A 467 1.65 16.80 32.74
C LEU A 467 2.45 17.44 33.89
N VAL A 468 2.56 18.77 33.89
CA VAL A 468 3.22 19.55 34.95
C VAL A 468 2.47 19.44 36.29
N LEU A 469 1.14 19.44 36.27
CA LEU A 469 0.31 19.24 37.46
C LEU A 469 0.47 17.82 38.00
N SER A 470 0.32 16.80 37.16
CA SER A 470 0.52 15.38 37.49
C SER A 470 1.89 15.15 38.12
N ASN A 471 2.96 15.70 37.54
CA ASN A 471 4.32 15.54 38.06
C ASN A 471 4.48 16.17 39.46
N LYS A 472 3.86 17.33 39.74
CA LYS A 472 3.89 17.91 41.10
C LYS A 472 3.16 17.03 42.11
N ILE A 473 2.02 16.42 41.74
CA ILE A 473 1.26 15.52 42.61
C ILE A 473 2.04 14.21 42.86
N PHE A 474 2.67 13.64 41.84
CA PHE A 474 3.55 12.46 41.99
C PHE A 474 4.72 12.74 42.95
N ALA A 475 5.39 13.88 42.81
CA ALA A 475 6.48 14.28 43.72
C ALA A 475 5.99 14.46 45.17
N MET A 476 4.78 15.01 45.36
CA MET A 476 4.21 15.19 46.70
C MET A 476 3.73 13.89 47.35
N ARG A 477 3.38 12.84 46.59
CA ARG A 477 3.04 11.52 47.16
C ARG A 477 4.17 10.97 48.04
N GLU A 478 5.42 11.19 47.66
CA GLU A 478 6.58 10.75 48.47
C GLU A 478 6.87 11.68 49.67
N SER A 479 6.24 12.86 49.72
CA SER A 479 6.32 13.80 50.86
C SER A 479 5.18 13.64 51.87
N TYR A 480 4.09 12.95 51.51
CA TYR A 480 2.88 12.77 52.32
C TYR A 480 2.53 11.28 52.44
N PRO A 481 2.98 10.57 53.50
CA PRO A 481 2.71 9.14 53.69
C PRO A 481 1.22 8.78 53.64
N ASP A 482 0.34 9.61 54.23
CA ASP A 482 -1.11 9.41 54.21
C ASP A 482 -1.72 9.46 52.80
N LEU A 483 -1.09 10.21 51.88
CA LEU A 483 -1.46 10.28 50.46
C LEU A 483 -0.93 9.06 49.68
N LYS A 484 0.15 8.45 50.15
CA LYS A 484 0.78 7.25 49.56
C LYS A 484 0.06 5.96 49.96
N ALA A 485 -0.50 5.89 51.17
CA ALA A 485 -1.24 4.75 51.70
C ALA A 485 -2.73 4.71 51.31
N ASN A 486 -3.20 5.62 50.45
CA ASN A 486 -4.62 5.77 50.14
C ASN A 486 -5.02 5.11 48.80
N GLU A 487 -5.82 4.05 48.85
CA GLU A 487 -6.30 3.29 47.68
C GLU A 487 -6.96 4.15 46.60
N MET A 488 -7.76 5.16 46.97
CA MET A 488 -8.44 6.04 46.00
C MET A 488 -7.43 6.91 45.24
N VAL A 489 -6.37 7.35 45.92
CA VAL A 489 -5.29 8.14 45.30
C VAL A 489 -4.41 7.23 44.45
N GLU A 490 -4.13 6.01 44.91
CA GLU A 490 -3.36 5.03 44.14
C GLU A 490 -4.08 4.65 42.84
N ASP A 491 -5.36 4.26 42.89
CA ASP A 491 -6.16 3.95 41.70
C ASP A 491 -6.28 5.15 40.77
N PHE A 492 -6.49 6.37 41.30
CA PHE A 492 -6.45 7.59 40.48
C PHE A 492 -5.12 7.76 39.75
N MET A 493 -3.99 7.61 40.44
CA MET A 493 -2.64 7.77 39.84
C MET A 493 -2.33 6.65 38.84
N ASN A 494 -2.75 5.42 39.13
CA ASN A 494 -2.61 4.27 38.25
C ASN A 494 -3.48 4.42 36.98
N ARG A 495 -4.70 4.97 37.09
CA ARG A 495 -5.53 5.35 35.92
C ARG A 495 -4.88 6.47 35.12
N LEU A 496 -4.39 7.51 35.79
CA LEU A 496 -3.75 8.67 35.15
C LEU A 496 -2.49 8.27 34.37
N ALA A 497 -1.63 7.42 34.95
CA ALA A 497 -0.45 6.88 34.27
C ALA A 497 -0.82 6.00 33.06
N ARG A 498 -1.85 5.14 33.19
CA ARG A 498 -2.37 4.35 32.05
C ARG A 498 -2.92 5.25 30.92
N MET A 499 -3.68 6.30 31.24
CA MET A 499 -4.17 7.27 30.25
C MET A 499 -3.05 8.10 29.60
N GLU A 500 -1.98 8.45 30.34
CA GLU A 500 -0.80 9.11 29.79
C GLU A 500 -0.10 8.23 28.74
N ASN A 501 0.13 6.96 29.07
CA ASN A 501 0.74 6.00 28.16
C ASN A 501 -0.14 5.74 26.92
N GLU A 502 -1.44 5.54 27.10
CA GLU A 502 -2.42 5.38 26.01
C GLU A 502 -2.35 6.59 25.05
N VAL A 503 -2.37 7.81 25.59
CA VAL A 503 -2.29 9.04 24.79
C VAL A 503 -0.92 9.19 24.12
N SER A 504 0.21 8.89 24.79
CA SER A 504 1.54 9.01 24.17
C SER A 504 1.72 8.06 22.98
N MET A 505 1.29 6.79 23.12
CA MET A 505 1.28 5.81 22.00
C MET A 505 0.38 6.26 20.85
N MET A 506 -0.82 6.80 21.13
CA MET A 506 -1.70 7.33 20.09
C MET A 506 -1.13 8.58 19.40
N ARG A 507 -0.42 9.46 20.13
CA ARG A 507 0.24 10.66 19.56
C ARG A 507 1.33 10.28 18.56
N ALA A 508 2.14 9.25 18.86
CA ALA A 508 3.13 8.72 17.92
C ALA A 508 2.45 8.23 16.63
N GLY A 509 1.52 7.28 16.74
CA GLY A 509 0.81 6.71 15.57
C GLY A 509 0.01 7.74 14.74
N TYR A 510 -0.46 8.83 15.37
CA TYR A 510 -1.06 9.97 14.67
C TYR A 510 -0.03 10.79 13.87
N ASN A 511 1.11 11.10 14.47
CA ASN A 511 2.19 11.84 13.82
C ASN A 511 2.79 11.06 12.64
N ASP A 512 3.07 9.76 12.82
CA ASP A 512 3.56 8.87 11.75
C ASP A 512 2.55 8.78 10.60
N GLY A 513 1.25 8.69 10.95
CA GLY A 513 0.16 8.73 10.00
C GLY A 513 0.12 10.03 9.19
N ILE A 514 0.43 11.17 9.81
CA ILE A 514 0.53 12.47 9.14
C ILE A 514 1.76 12.55 8.25
N GLU A 515 2.93 12.13 8.71
CA GLU A 515 4.15 12.14 7.89
C GLU A 515 3.98 11.26 6.65
N ARG A 516 3.38 10.08 6.82
CA ARG A 516 3.06 9.18 5.71
C ARG A 516 2.05 9.80 4.74
N TYR A 517 0.98 10.40 5.25
CA TYR A 517 -0.01 11.12 4.43
C TYR A 517 0.63 12.29 3.65
N ARG A 518 1.44 13.13 4.32
CA ARG A 518 2.17 14.25 3.74
C ARG A 518 3.11 13.79 2.62
N THR A 519 3.92 12.76 2.89
CA THR A 519 4.86 12.17 1.93
C THR A 519 4.16 11.65 0.68
N VAL A 520 3.05 10.92 0.84
CA VAL A 520 2.26 10.40 -0.30
C VAL A 520 1.51 11.52 -1.02
N MET A 521 1.12 12.59 -0.34
CA MET A 521 0.47 13.77 -0.94
C MET A 521 1.44 14.67 -1.72
N GLN A 522 2.73 14.71 -1.33
CA GLN A 522 3.74 15.58 -1.94
C GLN A 522 4.56 14.93 -3.05
N ARG A 523 4.65 13.59 -3.12
CA ARG A 523 5.40 12.90 -4.17
C ARG A 523 4.75 13.04 -5.56
N PHE A 524 5.56 12.97 -6.62
CA PHE A 524 5.06 12.87 -7.99
C PHE A 524 4.71 11.40 -8.33
N PRO A 525 3.59 11.12 -9.03
CA PRO A 525 2.62 12.07 -9.59
C PRO A 525 1.44 12.44 -8.66
N GLU A 526 1.32 11.86 -7.47
CA GLU A 526 0.21 12.11 -6.53
C GLU A 526 -0.02 13.60 -6.23
N VAL A 527 1.03 14.43 -6.18
CA VAL A 527 0.94 15.89 -5.95
C VAL A 527 0.04 16.63 -6.95
N ILE A 528 -0.09 16.15 -8.18
CA ILE A 528 -1.00 16.75 -9.19
C ILE A 528 -2.45 16.48 -8.77
N LEU A 529 -2.75 15.22 -8.42
CA LEU A 529 -4.07 14.76 -7.99
C LEU A 529 -4.46 15.37 -6.63
N ALA A 530 -3.50 15.48 -5.70
CA ALA A 530 -3.68 16.16 -4.42
C ALA A 530 -4.10 17.61 -4.59
N LYS A 531 -3.40 18.38 -5.44
CA LYS A 531 -3.75 19.77 -5.77
C LYS A 531 -5.11 19.87 -6.47
N MET A 532 -5.37 19.01 -7.46
CA MET A 532 -6.61 19.04 -8.26
C MET A 532 -7.88 18.73 -7.44
N PHE A 533 -7.78 17.90 -6.40
CA PHE A 533 -8.92 17.58 -5.51
C PHE A 533 -8.87 18.28 -4.15
N GLY A 534 -7.98 19.26 -3.97
CA GLY A 534 -7.91 20.04 -2.73
C GLY A 534 -7.57 19.24 -1.48
N PHE A 535 -6.75 18.19 -1.60
CA PHE A 535 -6.18 17.51 -0.43
C PHE A 535 -5.27 18.49 0.32
N LYS A 536 -5.51 18.63 1.63
CA LYS A 536 -4.78 19.54 2.52
C LYS A 536 -3.95 18.77 3.53
N ASP A 537 -2.78 19.30 3.86
CA ASP A 537 -1.94 18.81 4.95
C ASP A 537 -2.67 18.87 6.31
N GLN A 538 -2.18 18.12 7.30
CA GLN A 538 -2.71 18.06 8.66
C GLN A 538 -1.63 18.50 9.66
N LYS A 539 -2.05 19.06 10.80
CA LYS A 539 -1.11 19.47 11.86
C LYS A 539 -0.68 18.25 12.69
N SER A 540 0.62 17.99 12.71
CA SER A 540 1.27 17.11 13.69
C SER A 540 1.16 17.71 15.10
N LEU A 541 1.19 16.86 16.12
CA LEU A 541 1.28 17.25 17.54
C LEU A 541 2.76 17.32 17.95
N THR A 542 3.18 18.37 18.66
CA THR A 542 4.61 18.65 18.90
C THR A 542 5.09 18.34 20.31
N PHE A 543 4.18 18.30 21.29
CA PHE A 543 4.50 17.96 22.68
C PHE A 543 4.98 16.49 22.80
N LYS A 544 5.95 16.23 23.68
CA LYS A 544 6.45 14.89 24.02
C LYS A 544 6.27 14.63 25.51
N SER A 545 5.92 13.39 25.84
CA SER A 545 5.88 12.86 27.19
C SER A 545 6.29 11.39 27.17
N ASP A 546 7.21 11.03 28.07
CA ASP A 546 7.80 9.69 28.12
C ASP A 546 6.82 8.67 28.74
N ILE A 547 6.94 7.42 28.30
CA ILE A 547 6.10 6.30 28.78
C ILE A 547 6.43 6.04 30.25
N ARG A 548 5.43 6.12 31.12
CA ARG A 548 5.58 5.90 32.57
C ARG A 548 5.36 4.43 32.88
N GLN A 549 6.31 3.80 33.57
CA GLN A 549 6.00 2.54 34.24
C GLN A 549 5.13 2.82 35.46
N VAL A 550 4.04 2.07 35.62
CA VAL A 550 3.22 2.10 36.84
C VAL A 550 4.00 1.34 37.92
N PRO A 551 4.38 1.97 39.04
CA PRO A 551 5.09 1.27 40.11
C PRO A 551 4.17 0.20 40.70
N LYS A 552 4.60 -1.07 40.71
CA LYS A 552 3.92 -2.09 41.51
C LYS A 552 4.15 -1.79 42.98
N ILE A 553 3.11 -1.92 43.80
CA ILE A 553 3.30 -1.97 45.25
C ILE A 553 3.82 -3.36 45.60
N GLU A 554 5.09 -3.43 46.00
CA GLU A 554 5.62 -4.57 46.75
C GLU A 554 5.14 -4.43 48.19
N LEU A 555 4.09 -5.17 48.54
CA LEU A 555 3.62 -5.28 49.92
C LEU A 555 4.65 -6.08 50.72
N ASN A 556 5.49 -5.39 51.48
CA ASN A 556 6.40 -6.04 52.42
C ASN A 556 5.58 -6.70 53.55
N PRO A 557 5.66 -8.03 53.78
CA PRO A 557 4.73 -8.72 54.69
C PRO A 557 4.85 -8.35 56.19
N ASP A 558 5.98 -7.78 56.60
CA ASP A 558 6.41 -7.78 58.02
C ASP A 558 5.86 -6.63 58.88
N GLU A 559 5.07 -5.69 58.33
CA GLU A 559 4.56 -4.54 59.10
C GLU A 559 3.08 -4.66 59.57
N THR A 560 2.38 -5.76 59.29
CA THR A 560 0.98 -5.95 59.72
C THR A 560 0.80 -6.76 61.01
N GLU A 561 1.75 -6.71 61.94
CA GLU A 561 1.56 -7.33 63.27
C GLU A 561 2.27 -6.57 64.42
N THR A 562 1.59 -5.57 65.01
CA THR A 562 1.64 -5.18 66.45
C THR A 562 0.95 -3.82 66.72
N ARG A 563 -0.38 -3.82 66.86
CA ARG A 563 -1.13 -2.74 67.53
C ARG A 563 -2.37 -3.28 68.26
N ASP A 564 -2.18 -3.75 69.50
CA ASP A 564 -2.95 -3.28 70.67
C ASP A 564 -2.33 -3.78 72.00
N THR A 565 -2.83 -3.24 73.12
CA THR A 565 -2.63 -3.61 74.54
C THR A 565 -1.32 -3.22 75.22
N GLY A 566 -1.45 -2.61 76.42
CA GLY A 566 -0.38 -2.50 77.43
C GLY A 566 -0.05 -1.08 77.89
N GLU A 567 -0.59 -0.65 79.05
CA GLU A 567 -0.05 0.49 79.82
C GLU A 567 1.15 0.03 80.67
N GLU A 568 2.19 0.87 80.80
CA GLU A 568 2.66 1.34 82.12
C GLU A 568 3.74 2.45 82.04
N LEU A 569 4.00 3.11 83.17
CA LEU A 569 4.94 4.25 83.29
C LEU A 569 6.39 3.80 83.44
N SER A 570 7.36 4.52 82.85
CA SER A 570 8.45 5.14 83.65
C SER A 570 9.40 6.09 82.90
N ARG A 571 9.59 7.27 83.52
CA ARG A 571 10.82 8.08 83.72
C ARG A 571 11.89 8.21 82.61
N GLN A 572 12.24 9.47 82.33
CA GLN A 572 13.55 9.90 81.80
C GLN A 572 14.70 9.58 82.79
N PRO A 573 15.97 9.66 82.35
CA PRO A 573 16.67 10.94 82.50
C PRO A 573 17.35 11.46 81.22
N VAL A 574 17.84 12.70 81.30
CA VAL A 574 18.71 13.37 80.34
C VAL A 574 20.17 12.98 80.61
N GLU A 575 21.02 12.94 79.59
CA GLU A 575 22.46 13.12 79.75
C GLU A 575 23.05 13.92 78.56
N ASP A 576 23.99 14.82 78.84
CA ASP A 576 24.59 15.75 77.88
C ASP A 576 25.87 15.19 77.22
N GLY A 577 26.24 15.70 76.03
CA GLY A 577 27.49 15.30 75.36
C GLY A 577 27.92 16.24 74.23
N GLU A 578 28.95 17.05 74.48
CA GLU A 578 29.52 17.98 73.49
C GLU A 578 30.48 17.30 72.48
N GLY A 579 30.68 17.92 71.31
CA GLY A 579 31.95 17.75 70.57
C GLY A 579 31.92 18.01 69.06
N GLY A 580 32.87 18.81 68.57
CA GLY A 580 33.35 18.72 67.18
C GLY A 580 32.81 19.73 66.15
N LYS A 581 33.29 20.98 66.20
CA LYS A 581 33.32 21.86 65.01
C LYS A 581 34.49 21.48 64.08
N LYS A 582 34.40 21.97 62.82
CA LYS A 582 35.46 22.24 61.81
C LYS A 582 35.38 21.38 60.54
N ASP A 583 35.59 21.92 59.33
CA ASP A 583 35.82 23.32 58.92
C ASP A 583 35.06 23.65 57.62
N GLU A 584 34.78 24.94 57.43
CA GLU A 584 34.16 25.54 56.23
C GLU A 584 35.19 26.44 55.50
N VAL A 585 34.78 27.23 54.50
CA VAL A 585 35.61 28.20 53.72
C VAL A 585 36.51 27.52 52.67
N ALA A 586 36.13 27.28 51.41
CA ALA A 586 35.50 28.13 50.36
C ALA A 586 36.44 29.13 49.66
N LYS A 587 36.37 29.19 48.31
CA LYS A 587 36.61 30.43 47.52
C LYS A 587 36.14 30.37 46.06
N GLU A 588 35.27 31.33 45.71
CA GLU A 588 35.03 31.85 44.36
C GLU A 588 36.07 32.97 44.05
N VAL A 589 36.34 33.50 42.85
CA VAL A 589 35.75 33.41 41.49
C VAL A 589 36.94 33.22 40.47
N ASN A 590 36.96 33.47 39.14
CA ASN A 590 36.11 34.24 38.22
C ASN A 590 36.24 33.83 36.74
N GLN A 591 35.13 33.95 36.00
CA GLN A 591 34.97 34.32 34.59
C GLN A 591 35.96 33.88 33.46
N LYS A 592 35.38 33.05 32.57
CA LYS A 592 35.07 33.32 31.13
C LYS A 592 35.91 32.70 29.99
N ALA A 593 35.12 32.27 28.99
CA ALA A 593 35.39 32.17 27.55
C ALA A 593 36.30 31.04 27.05
N SER A 594 35.68 29.90 26.73
CA SER A 594 35.99 29.12 25.52
C SER A 594 34.74 28.36 25.07
N ASP A 595 34.38 28.43 23.79
CA ASP A 595 33.34 27.59 23.20
C ASP A 595 33.90 26.20 22.88
N SER A 596 33.29 25.12 23.40
CA SER A 596 33.45 23.78 22.82
C SER A 596 32.28 22.85 23.17
N ILE A 597 31.47 22.57 22.16
CA ILE A 597 30.72 21.33 21.89
C ILE A 597 30.97 20.18 22.91
N GLN A 598 29.92 19.69 23.57
CA GLN A 598 29.87 18.30 24.03
C GLN A 598 29.09 17.45 23.01
N PRO A 599 29.77 16.57 22.25
CA PRO A 599 29.14 15.45 21.59
C PRO A 599 29.09 14.27 22.58
N SER A 600 27.90 13.76 22.89
CA SER A 600 27.72 12.55 23.73
C SER A 600 27.83 11.25 22.91
N GLU A 601 28.42 11.34 21.72
CA GLU A 601 28.32 10.41 20.62
C GLU A 601 29.69 10.27 19.93
N ILE A 602 30.22 9.05 19.91
CA ILE A 602 31.52 8.68 19.34
C ILE A 602 31.27 7.76 18.15
N TYR A 603 32.00 7.98 17.05
CA TYR A 603 32.07 7.06 15.94
C TYR A 603 33.31 6.18 16.06
N LEU A 604 33.18 4.89 15.74
CA LEU A 604 34.28 3.95 15.59
C LEU A 604 34.57 3.72 14.10
N HIS A 605 35.80 3.34 13.76
CA HIS A 605 36.18 3.01 12.39
C HIS A 605 37.15 1.82 12.35
N LYS A 606 36.73 0.77 11.66
CA LYS A 606 37.41 -0.53 11.58
C LYS A 606 37.41 -1.03 10.14
N GLN A 607 38.56 -1.47 9.65
CA GLN A 607 38.78 -2.03 8.30
C GLN A 607 38.31 -1.17 7.10
N GLY A 608 38.04 0.13 7.29
CA GLY A 608 37.59 1.05 6.23
C GLY A 608 36.11 1.41 6.30
N GLU A 609 35.36 0.88 7.27
CA GLU A 609 33.96 1.24 7.53
C GLU A 609 33.82 2.00 8.85
N GLN A 610 32.88 2.96 8.87
CA GLN A 610 32.54 3.78 10.03
C GLN A 610 31.25 3.28 10.69
N TYR A 611 31.29 3.14 12.01
CA TYR A 611 30.24 2.61 12.86
C TYR A 611 29.87 3.65 13.94
N GLY A 612 28.63 3.59 14.44
CA GLY A 612 28.09 4.54 15.42
C GLY A 612 27.09 5.53 14.84
N PRO A 613 26.71 6.59 15.59
CA PRO A 613 27.30 6.99 16.87
C PRO A 613 27.01 6.02 18.01
N TYR A 614 27.92 5.98 18.99
CA TYR A 614 27.84 5.17 20.21
C TYR A 614 28.17 6.02 21.45
N SER A 615 27.59 5.67 22.59
CA SER A 615 28.00 6.19 23.90
C SER A 615 29.25 5.47 24.42
N LEU A 616 30.02 6.10 25.32
CA LEU A 616 31.22 5.53 25.95
C LEU A 616 30.98 4.09 26.46
N LYS A 617 29.87 3.86 27.18
CA LYS A 617 29.54 2.55 27.74
C LYS A 617 29.37 1.46 26.67
N GLN A 618 28.79 1.78 25.52
CA GLN A 618 28.67 0.81 24.43
C GLN A 618 30.04 0.45 23.83
N ILE A 619 31.00 1.37 23.85
CA ILE A 619 32.38 1.11 23.41
C ILE A 619 33.12 0.25 24.44
N GLU A 620 32.88 0.45 25.74
CA GLU A 620 33.35 -0.47 26.79
C GLU A 620 32.79 -1.89 26.57
N ASP A 621 31.48 -2.04 26.31
CA ASP A 621 30.84 -3.32 25.97
C ASP A 621 31.47 -3.97 24.71
N PHE A 622 31.78 -3.19 23.67
CA PHE A 622 32.41 -3.67 22.43
C PHE A 622 33.90 -4.07 22.57
N LEU A 623 34.62 -3.49 23.53
CA LEU A 623 35.97 -3.92 23.89
C LEU A 623 35.95 -5.23 24.67
N ILE A 624 34.95 -5.41 25.54
CA ILE A 624 34.73 -6.65 26.31
C ILE A 624 34.33 -7.80 25.37
N SER A 625 33.48 -7.57 24.38
CA SER A 625 33.10 -8.58 23.38
C SER A 625 34.20 -8.89 22.34
N LYS A 626 35.25 -8.06 22.28
CA LYS A 626 36.32 -8.06 21.26
C LYS A 626 35.83 -7.77 19.83
N ASP A 627 34.63 -7.19 19.68
CA ASP A 627 34.14 -6.68 18.40
C ASP A 627 34.99 -5.48 17.91
N PHE A 628 35.57 -4.72 18.84
CA PHE A 628 36.55 -3.66 18.58
C PHE A 628 37.79 -3.84 19.48
N THR A 629 38.88 -3.16 19.13
CA THR A 629 40.19 -3.25 19.80
C THR A 629 40.72 -1.87 20.19
N LEU A 630 41.69 -1.83 21.11
CA LEU A 630 42.32 -0.59 21.58
C LEU A 630 43.08 0.19 20.47
N GLU A 631 43.46 -0.49 19.39
CA GLU A 631 44.12 0.11 18.20
C GLU A 631 43.15 0.53 17.08
N ASP A 632 41.87 0.13 17.14
CA ASP A 632 40.85 0.65 16.21
C ASP A 632 40.69 2.18 16.40
N LEU A 633 40.15 2.86 15.38
CA LEU A 633 40.03 4.31 15.38
C LEU A 633 38.68 4.79 15.91
N ALA A 634 38.68 5.94 16.59
CA ALA A 634 37.50 6.61 17.11
C ALA A 634 37.54 8.12 16.86
N CYS A 635 36.39 8.78 16.72
CA CYS A 635 36.29 10.24 16.68
C CYS A 635 34.94 10.76 17.19
N TRP A 636 34.95 12.01 17.66
CA TRP A 636 33.78 12.71 18.20
C TRP A 636 33.02 13.56 17.15
N ASP A 637 33.61 13.75 15.96
CA ASP A 637 33.16 14.72 14.94
C ASP A 637 33.10 14.15 13.51
N GLY A 638 33.33 12.85 13.35
CA GLY A 638 33.41 12.16 12.06
C GLY A 638 34.69 12.43 11.25
N LYS A 639 35.71 13.11 11.81
CA LYS A 639 36.86 13.63 11.04
C LYS A 639 38.21 13.48 11.74
N ASN A 640 38.28 13.79 13.03
CA ASN A 640 39.52 13.78 13.82
C ASN A 640 39.69 12.42 14.51
N TRP A 641 40.19 11.45 13.74
CA TRP A 641 40.40 10.07 14.19
C TRP A 641 41.63 9.93 15.10
N GLN A 642 41.40 9.35 16.28
CA GLN A 642 42.37 8.97 17.31
C GLN A 642 42.19 7.47 17.62
N ARG A 643 43.07 6.82 18.38
CA ARG A 643 42.87 5.40 18.77
C ARG A 643 41.83 5.29 19.89
N VAL A 644 41.15 4.14 20.01
CA VAL A 644 40.19 3.91 21.11
C VAL A 644 40.84 4.09 22.49
N VAL A 645 42.12 3.72 22.64
CA VAL A 645 42.91 3.93 23.88
C VAL A 645 43.20 5.39 24.23
N GLU A 646 42.94 6.33 23.31
CA GLU A 646 43.16 7.77 23.49
C GLU A 646 41.87 8.53 23.87
N ILE A 647 40.72 7.84 23.94
CA ILE A 647 39.42 8.44 24.31
C ILE A 647 39.40 8.81 25.80
N PRO A 648 39.16 10.10 26.16
CA PRO A 648 39.01 10.48 27.57
C PRO A 648 37.75 9.88 28.20
N GLY A 649 37.92 9.18 29.32
CA GLY A 649 36.81 8.67 30.15
C GLY A 649 36.33 7.25 29.83
N LEU A 650 37.03 6.50 28.99
CA LEU A 650 36.78 5.07 28.77
C LEU A 650 37.52 4.22 29.82
N ASN A 651 36.87 3.23 30.43
CA ASN A 651 37.55 2.22 31.25
C ASN A 651 37.95 1.01 30.39
N TYR A 652 39.21 0.63 30.47
CA TYR A 652 39.73 -0.54 29.77
C TYR A 652 39.65 -1.79 30.65
N PRO A 653 39.19 -2.95 30.13
CA PRO A 653 39.37 -4.21 30.83
C PRO A 653 40.88 -4.51 30.95
N PRO A 654 41.33 -5.17 32.04
CA PRO A 654 42.74 -5.53 32.21
C PRO A 654 43.21 -6.48 31.10
N GLU A 655 44.44 -6.31 30.63
CA GLU A 655 45.04 -7.17 29.60
C GLU A 655 45.42 -8.54 30.19
N ASP A 656 44.80 -9.60 29.69
CA ASP A 656 45.36 -10.97 29.78
C ASP A 656 46.56 -11.07 28.82
N HIS A 657 47.74 -11.41 29.36
CA HIS A 657 49.00 -11.64 28.61
C HIS A 657 49.14 -13.07 28.08
#